data_AF-A0A8H7L3M1-F1
#
_entry.id   AF-A0A8H7L3M1-F1
#
_cell.length_a   1.000
_cell.length_b   1.000
_cell.length_c   1.000
_cell.angle_alpha   90.00
_cell.angle_beta   90.00
_cell.angle_gamma   90.00
#
_symmetry.space_group_name_H-M   'P 1'
#
loop_
_entity.id
_entity.type
_entity.pdbx_description
1 polymer ?
#
loop_
_entity_poly.entity_id
_entity_poly.type
_entity_poly.pdbx_seq_one_letter_code
_entity_poly.pdbx_strand_id
1 'polypeptide(L)'
;MSARNAPTPWAPHAYPPARRSGHVDEYQSAARGVVRVPDPYQWLEQHTPETDDWVVRQEAFTRAYLDQNPDRVKLEDEIRKNMDYAKVSAPSMKHDGRWYWYYNSGLQAQSVLYRSKDSTLPDFSKDIGPGGEVFFDPNLLSTDGTAALATAAFSKGTGEYYAYGISLSGSDFCTIYVRRTDAPLAETNGVRPEHHDGRLPEEIRFVKFSTIVWTHDSKGFFYQRYPDRESHGLATEDKAGTETTGDSDAMVYYHRLGTPQTADVLVMQAPAHPEWMWGMDITESDGRYLSLYVLKNSDRKNMLWVTDLHANEIGPDMKWDKLVDSFEAEYDVLTNDGTKFYLRTNAGAPQYKVVTIDIAAPARQFTDLIPEDAGAHLEDVTPVARDKLVVVYKRNVKDEIYLYSLGGARLARLAEDFVGAAYVSGRRARDDFFVTLTGFTTPGIVARYDCAEPDEKKRWRVHQTTKVTGLDPDDFLAEQVWYASKDGTKVPMFIVRHKATKFDGTAPGIQYGYGGFSISLGPFFSPSILTFLQKYGAVLAVPNIRGGGEFGETWHEAGTKERKHNVFDDFIAATQYLVDNKYVGAGQVAINGGSNGGLLVAACVNRAPEGLIGAAVAEVGVLDLLKFADFTIGKAWVSDYGDPHDPKDFDFIYPLSPLHNIPTDRVLPPTILHTADHDDRVVPLHSFKHAATLQHTLPHNPHPLLIRIDKKAGHGAGKATEQRIKEAADKYGFIAQSLGLKWKDTVDQILQEMNAPPPVLLGLGARPTGKLSAAMRTKDGLLATAKIFQICSTLQRDSTLVEMDRTNALIMLLTVCKHWKNILLATASLWARVIASPVTLGDAKMMATWLKRSGKSPLDLIFTAHDNEIADVGLDIALRHKSHWRDVMIDWSNLSTLAPRLVSSGSSFNTAPTPLLLKFALFTEFAYAEDDSGVATQLVALLGSSPNLRTLRWETQQYLFEREPVRLQGLAMNQLRELHLTCMISILECSHLMEKTPLLEVCILTFVEDPKEEDELPIGKTIVLPKLSHFALKTDQNLSSFFWSLCLPSLKHLDIEFRHNDDTEYGYNEPFHEWPQAAFMSFLGRSTCPLSHLSLEVPIAEDGLVECLRHVSPTLEDLCLRVKWDWPTFGDSILALLTEPLPSQYGPPERKFPKLTTMAFYSSLSGIAPHALADMIESRWCFPEDDVQFVNPEITFYVAHGIPEEDQRRIRVMVLRGESGKITDNHDLRPCMQ
;
A
#
# COMPACT_ATOMS: atom_id res chain seq x y z
N MET A 1 8.46 -13.70 39.54
CA MET A 1 9.67 -13.86 38.69
C MET A 1 9.86 -12.57 37.93
N SER A 2 11.12 -12.13 37.80
CA SER A 2 11.55 -10.79 37.38
C SER A 2 10.85 -10.25 36.13
N ALA A 3 10.52 -8.95 36.18
CA ALA A 3 10.20 -8.11 35.04
C ALA A 3 11.15 -8.44 33.87
N ARG A 4 10.62 -9.11 32.85
CA ARG A 4 11.28 -9.14 31.55
C ARG A 4 11.12 -7.73 30.98
N ASN A 5 12.24 -7.09 30.68
CA ASN A 5 12.35 -5.74 30.15
C ASN A 5 11.21 -5.41 29.18
N ALA A 6 10.28 -4.53 29.58
CA ALA A 6 9.45 -3.84 28.62
C ALA A 6 10.38 -3.02 27.71
N PRO A 7 10.38 -3.23 26.38
CA PRO A 7 11.32 -2.55 25.50
C PRO A 7 11.09 -1.05 25.40
N THR A 8 9.89 -0.58 25.74
CA THR A 8 9.56 0.85 25.84
C THR A 8 9.38 1.26 27.30
N PRO A 9 10.02 2.35 27.75
CA PRO A 9 9.76 2.93 29.06
C PRO A 9 8.28 3.26 29.24
N TRP A 10 7.66 2.72 30.28
CA TRP A 10 6.30 3.08 30.69
C TRP A 10 6.32 3.43 32.17
N ALA A 11 5.71 4.57 32.50
CA ALA A 11 5.63 5.08 33.85
C ALA A 11 4.21 4.89 34.40
N PRO A 12 4.01 4.04 35.42
CA PRO A 12 2.76 4.01 36.18
C PRO A 12 2.36 5.39 36.72
N HIS A 13 1.06 5.63 36.91
CA HIS A 13 0.48 6.79 37.63
C HIS A 13 0.46 8.14 36.90
N ALA A 14 0.64 8.16 35.57
CA ALA A 14 0.62 9.39 34.78
C ALA A 14 -0.64 9.57 33.91
N TYR A 15 -1.72 8.84 34.18
CA TYR A 15 -2.95 8.93 33.38
C TYR A 15 -3.60 10.32 33.47
N PRO A 16 -4.19 10.84 32.37
CA PRO A 16 -4.95 12.07 32.41
C PRO A 16 -6.06 12.01 33.47
N PRO A 17 -6.22 13.05 34.32
CA PRO A 17 -7.26 13.05 35.33
C PRO A 17 -8.65 13.03 34.69
N ALA A 18 -9.54 12.23 35.28
CA ALA A 18 -10.97 12.15 34.94
C ALA A 18 -11.80 12.44 36.18
N ARG A 19 -12.69 13.45 36.11
CA ARG A 19 -13.59 13.78 37.23
C ARG A 19 -14.50 12.59 37.53
N ARG A 20 -14.79 12.38 38.81
CA ARG A 20 -15.77 11.41 39.29
C ARG A 20 -17.00 12.15 39.82
N SER A 21 -18.16 11.90 39.25
CA SER A 21 -19.45 12.40 39.75
C SER A 21 -19.95 11.52 40.92
N GLY A 22 -20.99 11.99 41.60
CA GLY A 22 -21.74 11.18 42.57
C GLY A 22 -22.93 10.43 41.96
N HIS A 23 -22.98 10.28 40.62
CA HIS A 23 -24.11 9.66 39.93
C HIS A 23 -24.25 8.19 40.29
N VAL A 24 -25.49 7.75 40.50
CA VAL A 24 -25.85 6.37 40.84
C VAL A 24 -27.14 6.04 40.12
N ASP A 25 -27.13 4.93 39.38
CA ASP A 25 -28.32 4.37 38.74
C ASP A 25 -28.92 3.27 39.63
N GLU A 26 -30.24 3.08 39.56
CA GLU A 26 -30.95 2.01 40.27
C GLU A 26 -31.54 1.02 39.28
N TYR A 27 -31.12 -0.24 39.39
CA TYR A 27 -31.63 -1.34 38.58
C TYR A 27 -32.46 -2.28 39.44
N GLN A 28 -33.49 -2.87 38.85
CA GLN A 28 -34.22 -3.98 39.46
C GLN A 28 -33.50 -5.29 39.15
N SER A 29 -33.32 -6.13 40.16
CA SER A 29 -32.73 -7.47 40.06
C SER A 29 -33.76 -8.48 40.56
N ALA A 30 -34.00 -9.52 39.77
CA ALA A 30 -34.90 -10.60 40.18
C ALA A 30 -34.39 -11.32 41.43
N ALA A 31 -33.07 -11.44 41.59
CA ALA A 31 -32.41 -12.11 42.71
C ALA A 31 -32.17 -11.22 43.94
N ARG A 32 -31.96 -9.90 43.76
CA ARG A 32 -31.49 -8.99 44.82
C ARG A 32 -32.41 -7.81 45.12
N GLY A 33 -33.52 -7.64 44.40
CA GLY A 33 -34.38 -6.45 44.52
C GLY A 33 -33.71 -5.24 43.89
N VAL A 34 -33.71 -4.08 44.56
CA VAL A 34 -33.08 -2.87 44.03
C VAL A 34 -31.55 -2.94 44.20
N VAL A 35 -30.82 -2.80 43.10
CA VAL A 35 -29.35 -2.71 43.08
C VAL A 35 -28.94 -1.30 42.67
N ARG A 36 -28.17 -0.63 43.52
CA ARG A 36 -27.63 0.71 43.25
C ARG A 36 -26.24 0.58 42.63
N VAL A 37 -26.08 1.05 41.40
CA VAL A 37 -24.84 0.93 40.62
C VAL A 37 -24.23 2.33 40.44
N PRO A 38 -23.07 2.63 41.07
CA PRO A 38 -22.39 3.90 40.85
C PRO A 38 -21.88 4.02 39.42
N ASP A 39 -22.13 5.17 38.79
CA ASP A 39 -21.62 5.50 37.45
C ASP A 39 -20.88 6.85 37.48
N PRO A 40 -19.69 6.90 38.09
CA PRO A 40 -18.97 8.14 38.35
C PRO A 40 -18.53 8.87 37.07
N TYR A 41 -18.61 8.20 35.92
CA TYR A 41 -18.18 8.73 34.61
C TYR A 41 -19.34 8.96 33.65
N GLN A 42 -20.59 8.95 34.15
CA GLN A 42 -21.80 9.28 33.37
C GLN A 42 -21.65 10.58 32.57
N TRP A 43 -20.89 11.56 33.05
CA TRP A 43 -20.68 12.82 32.35
C TRP A 43 -19.97 12.67 30.99
N LEU A 44 -19.24 11.57 30.75
CA LEU A 44 -18.62 11.23 29.46
C LEU A 44 -19.63 10.72 28.41
N GLU A 45 -20.91 10.56 28.78
CA GLU A 45 -22.01 10.24 27.85
C GLU A 45 -22.46 11.48 27.07
N GLN A 46 -22.00 12.67 27.46
CA GLN A 46 -22.42 13.96 26.91
C GLN A 46 -21.28 14.60 26.12
N HIS A 47 -21.62 15.28 25.03
CA HIS A 47 -20.70 16.14 24.29
C HIS A 47 -20.61 17.51 24.99
N THR A 48 -19.55 17.71 25.76
CA THR A 48 -19.31 18.92 26.55
C THR A 48 -17.86 19.35 26.43
N PRO A 49 -17.52 20.62 26.72
CA PRO A 49 -16.12 21.05 26.75
C PRO A 49 -15.23 20.24 27.72
N GLU A 50 -15.80 19.70 28.81
CA GLU A 50 -15.06 18.81 29.72
C GLU A 50 -14.73 17.47 29.05
N THR A 51 -15.67 16.91 28.28
CA THR A 51 -15.49 15.68 27.51
C THR A 51 -14.44 15.88 26.42
N ASP A 52 -14.52 16.99 25.67
CA ASP A 52 -13.59 17.30 24.59
C ASP A 52 -12.15 17.46 25.11
N ASP A 53 -11.97 18.17 26.22
CA ASP A 53 -10.66 18.31 26.87
C ASP A 53 -10.11 16.96 27.34
N TRP A 54 -10.96 16.10 27.92
CA TRP A 54 -10.55 14.76 28.33
C TRP A 54 -10.13 13.91 27.13
N VAL A 55 -10.91 13.93 26.04
CA VAL A 55 -10.60 13.23 24.78
C VAL A 55 -9.25 13.68 24.23
N VAL A 56 -9.01 14.99 24.15
CA VAL A 56 -7.73 15.56 23.66
C VAL A 56 -6.55 15.12 24.52
N ARG A 57 -6.70 15.15 25.85
CA ARG A 57 -5.62 14.73 26.76
C ARG A 57 -5.33 13.23 26.68
N GLN A 58 -6.36 12.40 26.53
CA GLN A 58 -6.18 10.95 26.38
C GLN A 58 -5.51 10.59 25.06
N GLU A 59 -5.94 11.20 23.95
CA GLU A 59 -5.31 10.97 22.65
C GLU A 59 -3.84 11.39 22.66
N ALA A 60 -3.52 12.57 23.21
CA ALA A 60 -2.14 13.01 23.37
C ALA A 60 -1.31 12.05 24.25
N PHE A 61 -1.89 11.54 25.33
CA PHE A 61 -1.24 10.57 26.22
C PHE A 61 -0.97 9.23 25.53
N THR A 62 -1.95 8.69 24.81
CA THR A 62 -1.81 7.46 24.01
C THR A 62 -0.78 7.64 22.91
N ARG A 63 -0.82 8.78 22.21
CA ARG A 63 0.10 9.10 21.13
C ARG A 63 1.54 9.15 21.61
N ALA A 64 1.79 9.78 22.76
CA ALA A 64 3.10 9.84 23.39
C ALA A 64 3.66 8.44 23.73
N TYR A 65 2.83 7.43 23.96
CA TYR A 65 3.27 6.04 24.18
C TYR A 65 3.57 5.33 22.84
N LEU A 66 2.64 5.41 21.90
CA LEU A 66 2.75 4.70 20.62
C LEU A 66 3.93 5.22 19.77
N ASP A 67 4.22 6.52 19.82
CA ASP A 67 5.31 7.14 19.04
C ASP A 67 6.71 6.84 19.59
N GLN A 68 6.80 6.19 20.76
CA GLN A 68 8.06 5.65 21.26
C GLN A 68 8.45 4.34 20.58
N ASN A 69 7.55 3.72 19.79
CA ASN A 69 7.86 2.51 19.05
C ASN A 69 8.67 2.85 17.77
N PRO A 70 9.99 2.52 17.71
CA PRO A 70 10.82 2.87 16.56
C PRO A 70 10.45 2.13 15.28
N ASP A 71 9.70 1.02 15.37
CA ASP A 71 9.25 0.23 14.22
C ASP A 71 7.90 0.70 13.68
N ARG A 72 7.21 1.65 14.35
CA ARG A 72 5.86 2.10 13.95
C ARG A 72 5.84 2.65 12.53
N VAL A 73 6.73 3.58 12.20
CA VAL A 73 6.82 4.20 10.87
C VAL A 73 7.17 3.15 9.81
N LYS A 74 8.12 2.26 10.11
CA LYS A 74 8.50 1.15 9.22
C LYS A 74 7.32 0.21 8.94
N LEU A 75 6.53 -0.09 9.96
CA LEU A 75 5.33 -0.92 9.84
C LEU A 75 4.25 -0.23 9.02
N GLU A 76 4.05 1.07 9.21
CA GLU A 76 3.14 1.89 8.40
C GLU A 76 3.52 1.85 6.92
N ASP A 77 4.80 2.08 6.62
CA ASP A 77 5.32 2.07 5.25
C ASP A 77 5.19 0.70 4.58
N GLU A 78 5.51 -0.37 5.31
CA GLU A 78 5.39 -1.73 4.77
C GLU A 78 3.92 -2.14 4.58
N ILE A 79 3.01 -1.76 5.50
CA ILE A 79 1.57 -1.97 5.32
C ILE A 79 1.07 -1.19 4.10
N ARG A 80 1.48 0.08 3.94
CA ARG A 80 1.11 0.91 2.78
C ARG A 80 1.54 0.24 1.48
N LYS A 81 2.80 -0.18 1.40
CA LYS A 81 3.35 -0.93 0.26
C LYS A 81 2.55 -2.20 -0.04
N ASN A 82 2.18 -2.96 0.98
CA ASN A 82 1.46 -4.22 0.81
C ASN A 82 -0.05 -4.03 0.53
N MET A 83 -0.58 -2.84 0.77
CA MET A 83 -1.94 -2.44 0.38
C MET A 83 -2.00 -1.81 -1.02
N ASP A 84 -0.85 -1.42 -1.59
CA ASP A 84 -0.74 -0.78 -2.91
C ASP A 84 -0.77 -1.81 -4.06
N TYR A 85 -1.97 -2.26 -4.35
CA TYR A 85 -2.28 -3.13 -5.49
C TYR A 85 -3.70 -2.88 -6.00
N ALA A 86 -3.92 -3.10 -7.29
CA ALA A 86 -5.23 -2.91 -7.92
C ALA A 86 -6.27 -3.89 -7.36
N LYS A 87 -7.46 -3.36 -7.01
CA LYS A 87 -8.60 -4.11 -6.45
C LYS A 87 -9.79 -3.93 -7.36
N VAL A 88 -10.47 -5.01 -7.72
CA VAL A 88 -11.61 -4.98 -8.64
C VAL A 88 -12.74 -5.84 -8.12
N SER A 89 -13.97 -5.32 -8.19
CA SER A 89 -15.17 -6.07 -7.86
C SER A 89 -15.68 -6.90 -9.04
N ALA A 90 -16.53 -7.89 -8.78
CA ALA A 90 -17.27 -8.53 -9.86
C ALA A 90 -18.09 -7.50 -10.66
N PRO A 91 -18.04 -7.53 -12.00
CA PRO A 91 -18.82 -6.62 -12.83
C PRO A 91 -20.30 -7.03 -12.86
N SER A 92 -21.17 -6.05 -13.01
CA SER A 92 -22.63 -6.24 -13.04
C SER A 92 -23.26 -5.47 -14.18
N MET A 93 -23.96 -6.18 -15.07
CA MET A 93 -24.71 -5.58 -16.17
C MET A 93 -25.98 -4.90 -15.63
N LYS A 94 -26.17 -3.62 -15.98
CA LYS A 94 -27.36 -2.84 -15.63
C LYS A 94 -28.31 -2.71 -16.83
N HIS A 95 -29.50 -2.16 -16.60
CA HIS A 95 -30.56 -2.09 -17.61
C HIS A 95 -30.32 -1.07 -18.72
N ASP A 96 -29.33 -0.18 -18.55
CA ASP A 96 -28.82 0.70 -19.60
C ASP A 96 -27.95 -0.05 -20.63
N GLY A 97 -27.75 -1.36 -20.43
CA GLY A 97 -26.98 -2.22 -21.31
C GLY A 97 -25.47 -2.12 -21.09
N ARG A 98 -24.99 -1.59 -19.97
CA ARG A 98 -23.56 -1.47 -19.66
C ARG A 98 -23.17 -2.23 -18.39
N TRP A 99 -21.91 -2.63 -18.31
CA TRP A 99 -21.30 -3.27 -17.14
C TRP A 99 -20.76 -2.22 -16.18
N TYR A 100 -20.91 -2.48 -14.89
CA TYR A 100 -20.40 -1.62 -13.82
C TYR A 100 -19.60 -2.43 -12.80
N TRP A 101 -18.47 -1.89 -12.33
CA TRP A 101 -17.62 -2.51 -11.33
C TRP A 101 -16.86 -1.45 -10.53
N TYR A 102 -16.52 -1.77 -9.28
CA TYR A 102 -15.60 -0.96 -8.50
C TYR A 102 -14.16 -1.30 -8.86
N TYR A 103 -13.33 -0.27 -8.96
CA TYR A 103 -11.89 -0.37 -9.14
C TYR A 103 -11.20 0.56 -8.14
N ASN A 104 -10.12 0.09 -7.53
CA ASN A 104 -9.19 0.90 -6.74
C ASN A 104 -7.79 0.64 -7.27
N SER A 105 -7.05 1.68 -7.65
CA SER A 105 -5.69 1.54 -8.17
C SER A 105 -4.69 0.98 -7.15
N GLY A 106 -5.00 1.11 -5.85
CA GLY A 106 -4.12 0.72 -4.76
C GLY A 106 -4.53 1.41 -3.49
N LEU A 107 -4.23 2.71 -3.43
CA LEU A 107 -4.33 3.53 -2.22
C LEU A 107 -5.40 4.62 -2.29
N GLN A 108 -6.31 4.59 -3.29
CA GLN A 108 -7.43 5.54 -3.32
C GLN A 108 -8.25 5.43 -2.04
N ALA A 109 -8.69 6.56 -1.49
CA ALA A 109 -9.43 6.60 -0.23
C ALA A 109 -10.70 5.75 -0.31
N GLN A 110 -11.43 5.88 -1.41
CA GLN A 110 -12.59 5.08 -1.77
C GLN A 110 -12.41 4.44 -3.16
N SER A 111 -13.01 3.27 -3.37
CA SER A 111 -13.02 2.63 -4.69
C SER A 111 -13.93 3.40 -5.65
N VAL A 112 -13.50 3.55 -6.90
CA VAL A 112 -14.23 4.28 -7.94
C VAL A 112 -15.13 3.33 -8.71
N LEU A 113 -16.37 3.74 -9.00
CA LEU A 113 -17.30 2.97 -9.81
C LEU A 113 -17.06 3.27 -11.30
N TYR A 114 -16.60 2.26 -12.03
CA TYR A 114 -16.38 2.29 -13.47
C TYR A 114 -17.56 1.71 -14.22
N ARG A 115 -17.61 2.04 -15.52
CA ARG A 115 -18.57 1.52 -16.47
C ARG A 115 -17.92 1.14 -17.80
N SER A 116 -18.44 0.14 -18.49
CA SER A 116 -18.04 -0.18 -19.87
C SER A 116 -18.55 0.88 -20.87
N LYS A 117 -17.81 1.05 -21.98
CA LYS A 117 -18.21 1.98 -23.05
C LYS A 117 -19.53 1.57 -23.71
N ASP A 118 -19.74 0.27 -23.83
CA ASP A 118 -20.92 -0.35 -24.43
C ASP A 118 -21.31 -1.63 -23.66
N SER A 119 -22.09 -2.52 -24.28
CA SER A 119 -22.54 -3.78 -23.69
C SER A 119 -21.47 -4.88 -23.59
N THR A 120 -20.26 -4.61 -24.07
CA THR A 120 -19.15 -5.56 -24.04
C THR A 120 -18.58 -5.63 -22.63
N LEU A 121 -18.48 -6.85 -22.10
CA LEU A 121 -17.80 -7.11 -20.84
C LEU A 121 -16.30 -6.83 -21.05
N PRO A 122 -15.64 -6.01 -20.21
CA PRO A 122 -14.20 -5.77 -20.30
C PRO A 122 -13.39 -7.06 -20.23
N ASP A 123 -12.26 -7.12 -20.94
CA ASP A 123 -11.36 -8.26 -20.91
C ASP A 123 -10.11 -7.91 -20.10
N PHE A 124 -10.22 -8.05 -18.77
CA PHE A 124 -9.13 -7.79 -17.82
C PHE A 124 -7.90 -8.71 -18.00
N SER A 125 -7.95 -9.70 -18.91
CA SER A 125 -6.76 -10.47 -19.30
C SER A 125 -5.90 -9.77 -20.36
N LYS A 126 -6.47 -8.80 -21.08
CA LYS A 126 -5.82 -8.03 -22.14
C LYS A 126 -5.64 -6.56 -21.78
N ASP A 127 -6.59 -6.00 -21.04
CA ASP A 127 -6.61 -4.59 -20.67
C ASP A 127 -5.71 -4.33 -19.45
N ILE A 128 -4.82 -3.35 -19.55
CA ILE A 128 -4.05 -2.83 -18.40
C ILE A 128 -4.87 -1.70 -17.75
N GLY A 129 -5.10 -1.78 -16.44
CA GLY A 129 -5.82 -0.76 -15.68
C GLY A 129 -7.31 -1.10 -15.47
N PRO A 130 -8.19 -0.08 -15.42
CA PRO A 130 -9.56 -0.28 -14.95
C PRO A 130 -10.53 -0.84 -16.00
N GLY A 131 -10.17 -0.92 -17.29
CA GLY A 131 -10.99 -1.58 -18.34
C GLY A 131 -12.27 -0.83 -18.75
N GLY A 132 -12.41 0.46 -18.43
CA GLY A 132 -13.64 1.24 -18.70
C GLY A 132 -13.49 2.74 -18.44
N GLU A 133 -14.61 3.44 -18.42
CA GLU A 133 -14.70 4.88 -18.08
C GLU A 133 -15.19 5.07 -16.64
N VAL A 134 -14.74 6.14 -15.98
CA VAL A 134 -15.25 6.50 -14.65
C VAL A 134 -16.72 6.89 -14.76
N PHE A 135 -17.58 6.24 -13.97
CA PHE A 135 -18.97 6.65 -13.84
C PHE A 135 -19.19 7.49 -12.57
N PHE A 136 -18.67 7.03 -11.43
CA PHE A 136 -18.84 7.71 -10.16
C PHE A 136 -17.61 7.56 -9.29
N ASP A 137 -16.91 8.68 -9.06
CA ASP A 137 -15.76 8.76 -8.16
C ASP A 137 -16.16 9.33 -6.79
N PRO A 138 -16.26 8.49 -5.73
CA PRO A 138 -16.61 8.97 -4.39
C PRO A 138 -15.55 9.89 -3.78
N ASN A 139 -14.30 9.84 -4.26
CA ASN A 139 -13.22 10.70 -3.76
C ASN A 139 -13.45 12.18 -4.13
N LEU A 140 -14.38 12.47 -5.03
CA LEU A 140 -14.78 13.83 -5.40
C LEU A 140 -15.80 14.43 -4.42
N LEU A 141 -16.46 13.61 -3.58
CA LEU A 141 -17.54 14.04 -2.67
C LEU A 141 -17.07 14.94 -1.53
N SER A 142 -15.83 14.76 -1.03
CA SER A 142 -15.20 15.68 -0.11
C SER A 142 -13.72 15.88 -0.44
N THR A 143 -13.14 16.99 0.01
CA THR A 143 -11.71 17.30 -0.22
C THR A 143 -10.79 16.54 0.73
N ASP A 144 -11.28 16.13 1.90
CA ASP A 144 -10.55 15.41 2.95
C ASP A 144 -10.79 13.88 2.93
N GLY A 145 -11.63 13.37 2.03
CA GLY A 145 -11.93 11.95 1.88
C GLY A 145 -12.84 11.34 2.95
N THR A 146 -13.50 12.17 3.78
CA THR A 146 -14.40 11.74 4.87
C THR A 146 -15.85 11.50 4.44
N ALA A 147 -16.21 11.81 3.19
CA ALA A 147 -17.50 11.44 2.62
C ALA A 147 -17.44 10.05 1.98
N ALA A 148 -18.39 9.18 2.31
CA ALA A 148 -18.43 7.81 1.82
C ALA A 148 -19.83 7.40 1.35
N LEU A 149 -19.89 6.44 0.43
CA LEU A 149 -21.14 5.81 0.01
C LEU A 149 -21.63 4.86 1.09
N ALA A 150 -22.82 5.13 1.63
CA ALA A 150 -23.49 4.28 2.62
C ALA A 150 -24.41 3.24 1.98
N THR A 151 -25.09 3.62 0.89
CA THR A 151 -26.02 2.76 0.15
C THR A 151 -26.11 3.26 -1.30
N ALA A 152 -26.44 2.38 -2.25
CA ALA A 152 -26.65 2.78 -3.63
C ALA A 152 -27.49 1.76 -4.41
N ALA A 153 -28.26 2.23 -5.38
CA ALA A 153 -29.02 1.37 -6.29
C ALA A 153 -29.24 2.04 -7.67
N PHE A 154 -29.16 1.21 -8.71
CA PHE A 154 -29.58 1.57 -10.06
C PHE A 154 -31.09 1.36 -10.24
N SER A 155 -31.73 2.19 -11.06
CA SER A 155 -33.13 1.99 -11.42
C SER A 155 -33.34 0.67 -12.17
N LYS A 156 -34.42 -0.05 -11.83
CA LYS A 156 -34.68 -1.43 -12.29
C LYS A 156 -35.35 -1.48 -13.67
N GLY A 157 -36.13 -0.48 -14.06
CA GLY A 157 -36.81 -0.48 -15.37
C GLY A 157 -35.90 -0.14 -16.52
N THR A 158 -35.14 0.95 -16.36
CA THR A 158 -34.39 1.60 -17.45
C THR A 158 -32.89 1.61 -17.22
N GLY A 159 -32.43 1.54 -15.95
CA GLY A 159 -31.01 1.72 -15.62
C GLY A 159 -30.49 3.14 -15.84
N GLU A 160 -31.38 4.09 -16.13
CA GLU A 160 -31.04 5.50 -16.41
C GLU A 160 -30.68 6.31 -15.16
N TYR A 161 -31.01 5.80 -13.97
CA TYR A 161 -30.78 6.51 -12.71
C TYR A 161 -29.93 5.69 -11.75
N TYR A 162 -29.09 6.40 -11.01
CA TYR A 162 -28.29 5.89 -9.91
C TYR A 162 -28.60 6.72 -8.67
N ALA A 163 -29.24 6.11 -7.69
CA ALA A 163 -29.46 6.70 -6.38
C ALA A 163 -28.36 6.25 -5.42
N TYR A 164 -27.85 7.17 -4.61
CA TYR A 164 -26.69 6.95 -3.74
C TYR A 164 -26.80 7.76 -2.44
N GLY A 165 -26.59 7.10 -1.32
CA GLY A 165 -26.55 7.68 0.02
C GLY A 165 -25.13 8.08 0.40
N ILE A 166 -24.94 9.33 0.81
CA ILE A 166 -23.67 9.85 1.33
C ILE A 166 -23.75 9.95 2.85
N SER A 167 -22.78 9.35 3.53
CA SER A 167 -22.49 9.58 4.95
C SER A 167 -21.26 10.46 5.09
N LEU A 168 -21.30 11.39 6.04
CA LEU A 168 -20.17 12.25 6.42
C LEU A 168 -19.55 11.74 7.71
N SER A 169 -18.22 11.78 7.80
CA SER A 169 -17.44 11.44 8.99
C SER A 169 -17.76 10.07 9.61
N GLY A 170 -18.37 9.16 8.85
CA GLY A 170 -18.69 7.80 9.27
C GLY A 170 -20.00 7.60 10.05
N SER A 171 -20.89 8.60 10.10
CA SER A 171 -22.24 8.42 10.65
C SER A 171 -23.05 7.39 9.85
N ASP A 172 -23.84 6.58 10.53
CA ASP A 172 -24.82 5.67 9.92
C ASP A 172 -26.00 6.40 9.27
N PHE A 173 -26.24 7.67 9.63
CA PHE A 173 -27.17 8.52 8.89
C PHE A 173 -26.54 8.95 7.56
N CYS A 174 -27.34 8.83 6.50
CA CYS A 174 -26.95 9.26 5.17
C CYS A 174 -28.03 10.15 4.55
N THR A 175 -27.63 10.86 3.50
CA THR A 175 -28.54 11.59 2.62
C THR A 175 -28.48 10.97 1.23
N ILE A 176 -29.64 10.53 0.70
CA ILE A 176 -29.74 9.97 -0.64
C ILE A 176 -29.88 11.10 -1.66
N TYR A 177 -29.08 10.99 -2.72
CA TYR A 177 -29.14 11.78 -3.93
C TYR A 177 -29.42 10.88 -5.14
N VAL A 178 -29.85 11.48 -6.24
CA VAL A 178 -30.11 10.76 -7.51
C VAL A 178 -29.36 11.44 -8.64
N ARG A 179 -28.70 10.68 -9.51
CA ARG A 179 -28.13 11.18 -10.76
C ARG A 179 -28.52 10.30 -11.94
N ARG A 180 -28.44 10.87 -13.14
CA ARG A 180 -28.58 10.07 -14.37
C ARG A 180 -27.30 9.29 -14.64
N THR A 181 -27.42 8.12 -15.26
CA THR A 181 -26.25 7.31 -15.62
C THR A 181 -25.45 7.89 -16.78
N ASP A 182 -26.03 8.78 -17.59
CA ASP A 182 -25.34 9.53 -18.66
C ASP A 182 -24.64 10.80 -18.17
N ALA A 183 -24.79 11.17 -16.90
CA ALA A 183 -24.09 12.26 -16.25
C ALA A 183 -23.12 11.68 -15.21
N PRO A 184 -21.89 11.30 -15.55
CA PRO A 184 -20.93 10.73 -14.60
C PRO A 184 -20.44 11.76 -13.58
N LEU A 185 -20.06 11.31 -12.38
CA LEU A 185 -19.29 12.12 -11.41
C LEU A 185 -17.82 11.77 -11.61
N ALA A 186 -17.14 12.55 -12.44
CA ALA A 186 -15.75 12.34 -12.81
C ALA A 186 -15.05 13.68 -13.07
N GLU A 187 -13.76 13.74 -12.78
CA GLU A 187 -12.92 14.86 -13.19
C GLU A 187 -12.84 14.93 -14.73
N THR A 188 -13.05 16.12 -15.30
CA THR A 188 -13.04 16.32 -16.75
C THR A 188 -12.07 17.44 -17.11
N ASN A 189 -11.08 17.16 -17.96
CA ASN A 189 -10.06 18.14 -18.39
C ASN A 189 -9.33 18.85 -17.22
N GLY A 190 -9.04 18.14 -16.13
CA GLY A 190 -8.39 18.71 -14.94
C GLY A 190 -9.32 19.55 -14.06
N VAL A 191 -10.63 19.60 -14.36
CA VAL A 191 -11.62 20.33 -13.60
C VAL A 191 -12.36 19.37 -12.67
N ARG A 192 -12.21 19.61 -11.35
CA ARG A 192 -12.93 18.90 -10.30
C ARG A 192 -14.40 19.38 -10.26
N PRO A 193 -15.39 18.49 -10.48
CA PRO A 193 -16.79 18.86 -10.32
C PRO A 193 -17.14 19.08 -8.85
N GLU A 194 -18.15 19.91 -8.60
CA GLU A 194 -18.81 19.97 -7.30
C GLU A 194 -19.70 18.73 -7.11
N HIS A 195 -19.95 18.33 -5.86
CA HIS A 195 -20.74 17.13 -5.56
C HIS A 195 -22.18 17.19 -6.11
N HIS A 196 -22.69 18.39 -6.41
CA HIS A 196 -24.01 18.62 -6.96
C HIS A 196 -24.06 18.71 -8.49
N ASP A 197 -22.91 18.63 -9.17
CA ASP A 197 -22.87 18.69 -10.63
C ASP A 197 -23.45 17.40 -11.26
N GLY A 198 -24.39 17.58 -12.18
CA GLY A 198 -25.02 16.50 -12.94
C GLY A 198 -25.99 15.60 -12.16
N ARG A 199 -26.20 15.83 -10.86
CA ARG A 199 -27.26 15.15 -10.09
C ARG A 199 -28.61 15.86 -10.25
N LEU A 200 -29.69 15.17 -9.91
CA LEU A 200 -31.02 15.75 -9.73
C LEU A 200 -31.05 16.62 -8.46
N PRO A 201 -31.95 17.61 -8.36
CA PRO A 201 -32.00 18.54 -7.22
C PRO A 201 -32.44 17.88 -5.91
N GLU A 202 -32.97 16.66 -5.98
CA GLU A 202 -33.56 15.92 -4.86
C GLU A 202 -32.52 15.58 -3.79
N GLU A 203 -32.94 15.71 -2.54
CA GLU A 203 -32.13 15.46 -1.35
C GLU A 203 -33.03 14.77 -0.32
N ILE A 204 -32.74 13.49 -0.05
CA ILE A 204 -33.57 12.65 0.82
C ILE A 204 -32.79 12.38 2.10
N ARG A 205 -33.12 13.12 3.15
CA ARG A 205 -32.42 13.16 4.43
C ARG A 205 -32.97 12.17 5.46
N PHE A 206 -32.23 12.00 6.55
CA PHE A 206 -32.58 11.19 7.72
C PHE A 206 -32.75 9.68 7.40
N VAL A 207 -31.99 9.21 6.41
CA VAL A 207 -31.98 7.81 6.00
C VAL A 207 -30.94 7.07 6.81
N LYS A 208 -31.34 5.97 7.47
CA LYS A 208 -30.46 5.10 8.25
C LYS A 208 -31.01 3.68 8.24
N PHE A 209 -30.12 2.69 8.18
CA PHE A 209 -30.44 1.26 8.04
C PHE A 209 -31.43 0.96 6.89
N SER A 210 -31.20 1.57 5.73
CA SER A 210 -32.07 1.45 4.55
C SER A 210 -31.33 0.96 3.32
N THR A 211 -31.98 0.07 2.56
CA THR A 211 -31.68 -0.12 1.13
C THR A 211 -32.45 0.91 0.29
N ILE A 212 -32.15 0.97 -1.02
CA ILE A 212 -32.91 1.77 -1.99
C ILE A 212 -33.61 0.82 -2.95
N VAL A 213 -34.94 0.79 -2.93
CA VAL A 213 -35.74 -0.20 -3.66
C VAL A 213 -36.54 0.46 -4.77
N TRP A 214 -35.99 0.44 -5.98
CA TRP A 214 -36.62 1.05 -7.16
C TRP A 214 -37.83 0.26 -7.67
N THR A 215 -38.90 0.98 -8.01
CA THR A 215 -39.98 0.41 -8.83
C THR A 215 -39.50 0.13 -10.25
N HIS A 216 -40.09 -0.88 -10.89
CA HIS A 216 -39.73 -1.28 -12.25
C HIS A 216 -40.15 -0.28 -13.33
N ASP A 217 -41.01 0.70 -13.00
CA ASP A 217 -41.32 1.80 -13.91
C ASP A 217 -40.30 2.96 -13.83
N SER A 218 -39.24 2.82 -13.01
CA SER A 218 -38.19 3.81 -12.78
C SER A 218 -38.69 5.18 -12.31
N LYS A 219 -39.94 5.31 -11.82
CA LYS A 219 -40.48 6.62 -11.39
C LYS A 219 -40.04 7.04 -10.00
N GLY A 220 -39.48 6.14 -9.21
CA GLY A 220 -39.11 6.40 -7.82
C GLY A 220 -38.66 5.14 -7.09
N PHE A 221 -38.42 5.28 -5.79
CA PHE A 221 -37.92 4.19 -4.94
C PHE A 221 -38.48 4.26 -3.53
N PHE A 222 -38.60 3.08 -2.91
CA PHE A 222 -38.88 2.94 -1.48
C PHE A 222 -37.59 3.05 -0.68
N TYR A 223 -37.69 3.64 0.50
CA TYR A 223 -36.60 3.77 1.45
C TYR A 223 -37.16 3.93 2.89
N GLN A 224 -36.35 3.56 3.87
CA GLN A 224 -36.60 3.81 5.28
C GLN A 224 -35.92 5.10 5.72
N ARG A 225 -36.62 5.86 6.57
CA ARG A 225 -36.06 7.03 7.25
C ARG A 225 -36.57 7.16 8.68
N TYR A 226 -35.90 8.01 9.45
CA TYR A 226 -36.30 8.42 10.79
C TYR A 226 -36.95 9.81 10.78
N PRO A 227 -37.66 10.18 11.87
CA PRO A 227 -38.14 11.55 12.06
C PRO A 227 -37.01 12.58 11.97
N ASP A 228 -37.37 13.81 11.58
CA ASP A 228 -36.43 14.93 11.49
C ASP A 228 -35.77 15.20 12.85
N ARG A 229 -34.48 15.56 12.82
CA ARG A 229 -33.67 15.93 13.99
C ARG A 229 -32.99 17.26 13.74
N GLU A 230 -33.33 18.29 14.53
CA GLU A 230 -32.72 19.63 14.40
C GLU A 230 -31.20 19.60 14.59
N SER A 231 -30.69 18.69 15.45
CA SER A 231 -29.26 18.51 15.70
C SER A 231 -28.45 18.15 14.45
N HIS A 232 -29.07 17.57 13.42
CA HIS A 232 -28.38 17.14 12.19
C HIS A 232 -28.10 18.31 11.22
N GLY A 233 -28.61 19.52 11.48
CA GLY A 233 -28.30 20.69 10.65
C GLY A 233 -28.73 20.56 9.19
N LEU A 234 -27.89 21.00 8.25
CA LEU A 234 -28.03 20.78 6.79
C LEU A 234 -27.29 19.51 6.34
N ALA A 235 -27.66 18.92 5.19
CA ALA A 235 -26.99 17.71 4.70
C ALA A 235 -25.50 17.88 4.37
N THR A 236 -25.05 19.12 4.12
CA THR A 236 -23.65 19.46 3.88
C THR A 236 -22.87 19.76 5.17
N GLU A 237 -23.52 19.76 6.33
CA GLU A 237 -22.88 19.99 7.62
C GLU A 237 -22.50 18.67 8.29
N ASP A 238 -21.31 18.63 8.89
CA ASP A 238 -20.77 17.48 9.62
C ASP A 238 -21.28 17.49 11.08
N LYS A 239 -22.59 17.31 11.26
CA LYS A 239 -23.26 17.39 12.57
C LYS A 239 -23.94 16.10 13.02
N ALA A 240 -24.23 15.18 12.11
CA ALA A 240 -24.79 13.87 12.44
C ALA A 240 -23.70 12.90 12.90
N GLY A 241 -24.03 11.96 13.78
CA GLY A 241 -23.14 10.90 14.22
C GLY A 241 -22.51 11.12 15.60
N THR A 242 -22.72 12.27 16.22
CA THR A 242 -22.21 12.59 17.57
C THR A 242 -23.29 12.53 18.64
N GLU A 243 -24.57 12.50 18.23
CA GLU A 243 -25.70 12.36 19.11
C GLU A 243 -25.86 10.93 19.63
N THR A 244 -26.33 10.81 20.87
CA THR A 244 -26.55 9.52 21.53
C THR A 244 -28.02 9.17 21.66
N THR A 245 -28.93 10.01 21.14
CA THR A 245 -30.38 9.83 21.19
C THR A 245 -30.81 8.55 20.47
N GLY A 246 -31.76 7.83 21.07
CA GLY A 246 -32.31 6.59 20.50
C GLY A 246 -32.91 6.75 19.10
N ASP A 247 -32.71 5.74 18.25
CA ASP A 247 -33.26 5.63 16.91
C ASP A 247 -34.60 4.89 16.96
N SER A 248 -35.72 5.64 17.01
CA SER A 248 -37.09 5.10 17.05
C SER A 248 -37.99 5.66 15.95
N ASP A 249 -39.13 5.01 15.73
CA ASP A 249 -40.17 5.44 14.80
C ASP A 249 -39.69 5.46 13.34
N ALA A 250 -38.99 4.39 12.94
CA ALA A 250 -38.61 4.21 11.54
C ALA A 250 -39.88 4.15 10.66
N MET A 251 -39.81 4.80 9.51
CA MET A 251 -40.91 4.92 8.55
C MET A 251 -40.45 4.51 7.16
N VAL A 252 -41.31 3.83 6.42
CA VAL A 252 -41.11 3.57 4.99
C VAL A 252 -41.79 4.65 4.19
N TYR A 253 -41.01 5.27 3.30
CA TYR A 253 -41.47 6.25 2.35
C TYR A 253 -41.22 5.79 0.92
N TYR A 254 -42.00 6.33 -0.01
CA TYR A 254 -41.74 6.27 -1.43
C TYR A 254 -41.41 7.67 -1.95
N HIS A 255 -40.21 7.80 -2.51
CA HIS A 255 -39.75 9.02 -3.16
C HIS A 255 -40.05 8.96 -4.66
N ARG A 256 -40.67 10.02 -5.20
CA ARG A 256 -40.94 10.15 -6.64
C ARG A 256 -39.93 11.11 -7.27
N LEU A 257 -39.33 10.70 -8.39
CA LEU A 257 -38.41 11.55 -9.13
C LEU A 257 -39.07 12.85 -9.62
N GLY A 258 -38.30 13.93 -9.61
CA GLY A 258 -38.72 15.31 -9.86
C GLY A 258 -39.42 16.00 -8.70
N THR A 259 -39.41 15.47 -7.47
CA THR A 259 -40.16 16.05 -6.33
C THR A 259 -39.28 16.31 -5.10
N PRO A 260 -39.59 17.33 -4.27
CA PRO A 260 -38.87 17.52 -3.00
C PRO A 260 -39.23 16.42 -2.00
N GLN A 261 -38.35 16.13 -1.03
CA GLN A 261 -38.60 15.12 0.01
C GLN A 261 -39.92 15.35 0.78
N THR A 262 -40.37 16.60 0.90
CA THR A 262 -41.66 16.93 1.55
C THR A 262 -42.89 16.40 0.81
N ALA A 263 -42.74 15.97 -0.45
CA ALA A 263 -43.77 15.31 -1.23
C ALA A 263 -43.70 13.78 -1.17
N ASP A 264 -42.73 13.21 -0.44
CA ASP A 264 -42.57 11.77 -0.33
C ASP A 264 -43.78 11.14 0.35
N VAL A 265 -44.22 10.01 -0.21
CA VAL A 265 -45.45 9.35 0.23
C VAL A 265 -45.11 8.39 1.36
N LEU A 266 -45.72 8.59 2.53
CA LEU A 266 -45.64 7.63 3.63
C LEU A 266 -46.34 6.33 3.22
N VAL A 267 -45.62 5.22 3.31
CA VAL A 267 -46.11 3.88 2.94
C VAL A 267 -46.39 3.04 4.17
N MET A 268 -45.49 3.06 5.16
CA MET A 268 -45.64 2.27 6.38
C MET A 268 -45.01 2.97 7.59
N GLN A 269 -45.69 2.87 8.72
CA GLN A 269 -45.19 3.23 10.04
C GLN A 269 -45.90 2.37 11.10
N ALA A 270 -45.28 2.19 12.25
CA ALA A 270 -45.88 1.47 13.38
C ALA A 270 -45.71 2.24 14.70
N PRO A 271 -46.48 3.31 14.96
CA PRO A 271 -46.32 4.11 16.18
C PRO A 271 -46.55 3.33 17.49
N ALA A 272 -47.27 2.21 17.43
CA ALA A 272 -47.46 1.31 18.56
C ALA A 272 -46.22 0.41 18.84
N HIS A 273 -45.29 0.36 17.89
CA HIS A 273 -44.06 -0.43 17.91
C HIS A 273 -42.90 0.43 17.40
N PRO A 274 -42.52 1.48 18.15
CA PRO A 274 -41.51 2.45 17.72
C PRO A 274 -40.13 1.83 17.50
N GLU A 275 -39.88 0.62 18.01
CA GLU A 275 -38.63 -0.13 17.80
C GLU A 275 -38.56 -0.88 16.47
N TRP A 276 -39.67 -1.01 15.73
CA TRP A 276 -39.69 -1.76 14.49
C TRP A 276 -38.91 -1.05 13.39
N MET A 277 -38.13 -1.83 12.65
CA MET A 277 -37.41 -1.46 11.45
C MET A 277 -37.97 -2.23 10.25
N TRP A 278 -37.62 -1.76 9.05
CA TRP A 278 -38.22 -2.19 7.79
C TRP A 278 -37.13 -2.56 6.78
N GLY A 279 -37.13 -3.81 6.34
CA GLY A 279 -36.50 -4.22 5.10
C GLY A 279 -37.53 -4.17 3.96
N MET A 280 -37.08 -3.91 2.73
CA MET A 280 -37.95 -3.94 1.56
C MET A 280 -37.23 -4.59 0.39
N ASP A 281 -37.98 -5.25 -0.49
CA ASP A 281 -37.51 -5.66 -1.81
C ASP A 281 -38.65 -5.76 -2.81
N ILE A 282 -38.35 -5.66 -4.10
CA ILE A 282 -39.32 -5.84 -5.19
C ILE A 282 -38.93 -7.05 -6.03
N THR A 283 -39.91 -7.87 -6.38
CA THR A 283 -39.69 -9.07 -7.19
C THR A 283 -39.00 -8.75 -8.52
N GLU A 284 -37.75 -9.21 -8.68
CA GLU A 284 -36.94 -8.91 -9.88
C GLU A 284 -37.57 -9.46 -11.17
N SER A 285 -38.31 -10.56 -11.11
CA SER A 285 -38.85 -11.26 -12.28
C SER A 285 -39.89 -10.44 -13.04
N ASP A 286 -40.76 -9.74 -12.31
CA ASP A 286 -41.96 -9.10 -12.85
C ASP A 286 -42.21 -7.68 -12.32
N GLY A 287 -41.48 -7.23 -11.30
CA GLY A 287 -41.66 -5.92 -10.68
C GLY A 287 -42.99 -5.72 -9.97
N ARG A 288 -43.75 -6.81 -9.77
CA ARG A 288 -45.16 -6.74 -9.39
C ARG A 288 -45.35 -6.66 -7.89
N TYR A 289 -44.51 -7.35 -7.11
CA TYR A 289 -44.72 -7.50 -5.68
C TYR A 289 -43.66 -6.76 -4.89
N LEU A 290 -44.10 -5.91 -3.97
CA LEU A 290 -43.27 -5.33 -2.91
C LEU A 290 -43.35 -6.26 -1.70
N SER A 291 -42.20 -6.76 -1.28
CA SER A 291 -42.01 -7.50 -0.04
C SER A 291 -41.53 -6.54 1.04
N LEU A 292 -42.20 -6.56 2.19
CA LEU A 292 -41.87 -5.80 3.38
C LEU A 292 -41.48 -6.77 4.49
N TYR A 293 -40.24 -6.63 4.95
CA TYR A 293 -39.69 -7.37 6.08
C TYR A 293 -39.81 -6.50 7.33
N VAL A 294 -40.63 -6.92 8.28
CA VAL A 294 -40.72 -6.20 9.57
C VAL A 294 -39.73 -6.83 10.52
N LEU A 295 -38.83 -6.01 11.07
CA LEU A 295 -37.74 -6.38 11.97
C LEU A 295 -38.00 -5.74 13.33
N LYS A 296 -37.87 -6.51 14.41
CA LYS A 296 -38.07 -5.99 15.78
C LYS A 296 -36.76 -5.58 16.44
N ASN A 297 -35.67 -6.27 16.11
CA ASN A 297 -34.36 -6.18 16.73
C ASN A 297 -33.36 -6.87 15.78
N SER A 298 -32.21 -7.31 16.29
CA SER A 298 -31.17 -8.01 15.50
C SER A 298 -31.27 -9.54 15.50
N ASP A 299 -32.37 -10.13 16.00
CA ASP A 299 -32.63 -11.58 15.83
C ASP A 299 -32.77 -11.93 14.34
N ARG A 300 -32.44 -13.17 13.98
CA ARG A 300 -32.73 -13.76 12.66
C ARG A 300 -34.19 -14.18 12.54
N LYS A 301 -35.08 -13.20 12.75
CA LYS A 301 -36.53 -13.35 12.76
C LYS A 301 -37.19 -12.10 12.16
N ASN A 302 -38.07 -12.31 11.19
CA ASN A 302 -38.83 -11.24 10.58
C ASN A 302 -40.27 -11.67 10.27
N MET A 303 -41.17 -10.70 10.24
CA MET A 303 -42.43 -10.88 9.53
C MET A 303 -42.21 -10.63 8.03
N LEU A 304 -43.05 -11.23 7.19
CA LEU A 304 -43.01 -11.06 5.74
C LEU A 304 -44.40 -10.71 5.24
N TRP A 305 -44.56 -9.47 4.81
CA TRP A 305 -45.79 -8.99 4.19
C TRP A 305 -45.52 -8.66 2.72
N VAL A 306 -46.48 -8.97 1.85
CA VAL A 306 -46.34 -8.76 0.41
C VAL A 306 -47.53 -7.98 -0.10
N THR A 307 -47.31 -7.07 -1.04
CA THR A 307 -48.39 -6.34 -1.71
C THR A 307 -48.17 -6.30 -3.21
N ASP A 308 -49.27 -6.38 -3.96
CA ASP A 308 -49.27 -6.28 -5.43
C ASP A 308 -49.31 -4.81 -5.85
N LEU A 309 -48.20 -4.29 -6.37
CA LEU A 309 -48.04 -2.92 -6.83
C LEU A 309 -48.93 -2.59 -8.04
N HIS A 310 -49.38 -3.58 -8.80
CA HIS A 310 -50.31 -3.35 -9.92
C HIS A 310 -51.76 -3.23 -9.46
N ALA A 311 -52.08 -3.78 -8.29
CA ALA A 311 -53.43 -3.75 -7.72
C ALA A 311 -53.60 -2.65 -6.66
N ASN A 312 -52.54 -1.95 -6.29
CA ASN A 312 -52.54 -0.93 -5.23
C ASN A 312 -51.92 0.37 -5.73
N GLU A 313 -52.47 1.50 -5.29
CA GLU A 313 -51.79 2.78 -5.36
C GLU A 313 -50.76 2.87 -4.23
N ILE A 314 -49.54 3.36 -4.53
CA ILE A 314 -48.47 3.50 -3.54
C ILE A 314 -48.90 4.54 -2.51
N GLY A 315 -49.03 4.12 -1.25
CA GLY A 315 -49.48 4.97 -0.15
C GLY A 315 -49.80 4.17 1.12
N PRO A 316 -50.36 4.83 2.15
CA PRO A 316 -50.63 4.18 3.44
C PRO A 316 -51.78 3.16 3.38
N ASP A 317 -52.64 3.23 2.35
CA ASP A 317 -53.82 2.38 2.19
C ASP A 317 -53.56 1.08 1.41
N MET A 318 -52.31 0.83 1.02
CA MET A 318 -51.89 -0.39 0.33
C MET A 318 -52.35 -1.64 1.09
N LYS A 319 -52.87 -2.62 0.35
CA LYS A 319 -53.35 -3.88 0.92
C LYS A 319 -52.19 -4.85 1.05
N TRP A 320 -51.80 -5.11 2.29
CA TRP A 320 -50.73 -6.03 2.64
C TRP A 320 -51.28 -7.44 2.87
N ASP A 321 -50.77 -8.39 2.09
CA ASP A 321 -50.93 -9.81 2.34
C ASP A 321 -49.84 -10.27 3.32
N LYS A 322 -50.25 -10.50 4.56
CA LYS A 322 -49.34 -10.85 5.65
C LYS A 322 -49.01 -12.34 5.62
N LEU A 323 -48.12 -12.73 4.72
CA LEU A 323 -47.73 -14.13 4.53
C LEU A 323 -47.18 -14.76 5.81
N VAL A 324 -46.37 -14.00 6.55
CA VAL A 324 -45.90 -14.33 7.90
C VAL A 324 -46.13 -13.12 8.78
N ASP A 325 -46.95 -13.27 9.83
CA ASP A 325 -47.32 -12.17 10.76
C ASP A 325 -46.87 -12.47 12.20
N SER A 326 -45.73 -13.14 12.35
CA SER A 326 -45.09 -13.42 13.65
C SER A 326 -43.57 -13.50 13.51
N PHE A 327 -42.86 -13.16 14.59
CA PHE A 327 -41.39 -13.23 14.66
C PHE A 327 -40.92 -14.62 15.13
N GLU A 328 -41.06 -15.62 14.26
CA GLU A 328 -40.70 -17.01 14.60
C GLU A 328 -39.38 -17.47 13.94
N ALA A 329 -39.13 -17.01 12.72
CA ALA A 329 -38.03 -17.44 11.86
C ALA A 329 -37.67 -16.31 10.86
N GLU A 330 -36.54 -16.45 10.19
CA GLU A 330 -36.15 -15.60 9.07
C GLU A 330 -36.83 -16.10 7.78
N TYR A 331 -37.32 -15.17 6.96
CA TYR A 331 -37.94 -15.44 5.67
C TYR A 331 -37.48 -14.39 4.68
N ASP A 332 -36.63 -14.79 3.74
CA ASP A 332 -36.07 -13.94 2.69
C ASP A 332 -36.63 -14.35 1.33
N VAL A 333 -37.24 -13.42 0.60
CA VAL A 333 -37.71 -13.69 -0.76
C VAL A 333 -36.52 -13.71 -1.72
N LEU A 334 -36.34 -14.83 -2.42
CA LEU A 334 -35.29 -15.00 -3.41
C LEU A 334 -35.78 -14.57 -4.81
N THR A 335 -36.95 -15.07 -5.22
CA THR A 335 -37.58 -14.78 -6.51
C THR A 335 -39.03 -15.26 -6.55
N ASN A 336 -39.73 -15.08 -7.67
CA ASN A 336 -41.09 -15.55 -7.88
C ASN A 336 -41.38 -15.99 -9.33
N ASP A 337 -42.32 -16.92 -9.51
CA ASP A 337 -42.98 -17.22 -10.79
C ASP A 337 -44.47 -16.85 -10.67
N GLY A 338 -44.81 -15.62 -11.06
CA GLY A 338 -46.14 -15.08 -10.80
C GLY A 338 -46.44 -15.06 -9.30
N THR A 339 -47.42 -15.84 -8.86
CA THR A 339 -47.83 -15.93 -7.45
C THR A 339 -47.04 -16.95 -6.63
N LYS A 340 -46.15 -17.73 -7.26
CA LYS A 340 -45.31 -18.70 -6.56
C LYS A 340 -43.99 -18.05 -6.15
N PHE A 341 -43.78 -17.90 -4.85
CA PHE A 341 -42.56 -17.33 -4.26
C PHE A 341 -41.59 -18.44 -3.86
N TYR A 342 -40.29 -18.12 -3.96
CA TYR A 342 -39.17 -18.93 -3.52
C TYR A 342 -38.47 -18.19 -2.39
N LEU A 343 -38.28 -18.84 -1.24
CA LEU A 343 -37.77 -18.19 -0.04
C LEU A 343 -36.64 -18.99 0.60
N ARG A 344 -35.64 -18.31 1.13
CA ARG A 344 -34.69 -18.87 2.10
C ARG A 344 -35.28 -18.67 3.50
N THR A 345 -35.20 -19.69 4.35
CA THR A 345 -35.75 -19.62 5.71
C THR A 345 -35.05 -20.59 6.67
N ASN A 346 -35.04 -20.24 7.96
CA ASN A 346 -34.62 -21.12 9.06
C ASN A 346 -35.81 -21.74 9.84
N ALA A 347 -37.04 -21.61 9.33
CA ALA A 347 -38.24 -22.14 9.97
C ALA A 347 -38.18 -23.68 10.12
N GLY A 348 -38.03 -24.14 11.37
CA GLY A 348 -37.83 -25.55 11.70
C GLY A 348 -36.55 -26.15 11.12
N ALA A 349 -35.58 -25.31 10.73
CA ALA A 349 -34.37 -25.69 10.02
C ALA A 349 -33.22 -24.72 10.40
N PRO A 350 -32.54 -24.89 11.55
CA PRO A 350 -31.49 -23.97 12.01
C PRO A 350 -30.31 -23.80 11.04
N GLN A 351 -30.04 -24.75 10.15
CA GLN A 351 -29.05 -24.65 9.07
C GLN A 351 -29.59 -24.01 7.78
N TYR A 352 -30.83 -23.52 7.81
CA TYR A 352 -31.56 -22.93 6.70
C TYR A 352 -31.91 -23.92 5.58
N LYS A 353 -32.93 -23.54 4.81
CA LYS A 353 -33.44 -24.29 3.66
C LYS A 353 -34.08 -23.33 2.65
N VAL A 354 -34.43 -23.85 1.47
CA VAL A 354 -35.23 -23.12 0.48
C VAL A 354 -36.62 -23.72 0.41
N VAL A 355 -37.64 -22.89 0.51
CA VAL A 355 -39.07 -23.27 0.42
C VAL A 355 -39.76 -22.53 -0.72
N THR A 356 -40.93 -23.03 -1.11
CA THR A 356 -41.84 -22.35 -2.02
C THR A 356 -43.22 -22.18 -1.41
N ILE A 357 -43.92 -21.13 -1.82
CA ILE A 357 -45.32 -20.85 -1.44
C ILE A 357 -46.04 -20.21 -2.62
N ASP A 358 -47.25 -20.67 -2.93
CA ASP A 358 -48.12 -20.01 -3.90
C ASP A 358 -49.15 -19.16 -3.16
N ILE A 359 -49.05 -17.84 -3.29
CA ILE A 359 -49.91 -16.89 -2.56
C ILE A 359 -51.34 -16.85 -3.11
N ALA A 360 -51.56 -17.39 -4.32
CA ALA A 360 -52.90 -17.55 -4.89
C ALA A 360 -53.59 -18.86 -4.49
N ALA A 361 -52.87 -19.80 -3.89
CA ALA A 361 -53.45 -21.07 -3.46
C ALA A 361 -54.49 -20.83 -2.34
N PRO A 362 -55.68 -21.48 -2.39
CA PRO A 362 -56.69 -21.36 -1.32
C PRO A 362 -56.18 -21.83 0.05
N ALA A 363 -55.30 -22.83 0.05
CA ALA A 363 -54.57 -23.30 1.22
C ALA A 363 -53.07 -23.07 0.97
N ARG A 364 -52.54 -22.00 1.57
CA ARG A 364 -51.14 -21.63 1.42
C ARG A 364 -50.29 -22.51 2.32
N GLN A 365 -49.27 -23.14 1.74
CA GLN A 365 -48.36 -24.02 2.47
C GLN A 365 -46.93 -23.82 1.96
N PHE A 366 -46.00 -23.61 2.88
CA PHE A 366 -44.57 -23.67 2.57
C PHE A 366 -44.17 -25.11 2.25
N THR A 367 -43.55 -25.31 1.10
CA THR A 367 -43.07 -26.61 0.62
C THR A 367 -41.58 -26.56 0.40
N ASP A 368 -40.83 -27.46 1.02
CA ASP A 368 -39.37 -27.56 0.86
C ASP A 368 -39.00 -27.81 -0.61
N LEU A 369 -38.11 -26.98 -1.13
CA LEU A 369 -37.51 -27.10 -2.46
C LEU A 369 -36.09 -27.63 -2.37
N ILE A 370 -35.28 -27.03 -1.49
CA ILE A 370 -33.97 -27.51 -1.10
C ILE A 370 -34.07 -27.71 0.41
N PRO A 371 -34.12 -28.96 0.91
CA PRO A 371 -34.25 -29.23 2.33
C PRO A 371 -32.98 -28.82 3.09
N GLU A 372 -33.10 -28.71 4.41
CA GLU A 372 -31.98 -28.43 5.31
C GLU A 372 -30.87 -29.49 5.18
N ASP A 373 -29.61 -29.05 5.15
CA ASP A 373 -28.43 -29.91 5.35
C ASP A 373 -27.94 -29.78 6.80
N ALA A 374 -28.18 -30.81 7.61
CA ALA A 374 -27.79 -30.80 9.03
C ALA A 374 -26.27 -30.61 9.28
N GLY A 375 -25.43 -30.79 8.26
CA GLY A 375 -23.98 -30.63 8.34
C GLY A 375 -23.44 -29.37 7.66
N ALA A 376 -24.26 -28.49 7.11
CA ALA A 376 -23.80 -27.24 6.50
C ALA A 376 -24.87 -26.14 6.52
N HIS A 377 -24.47 -24.96 6.97
CA HIS A 377 -25.31 -23.76 6.96
C HIS A 377 -25.52 -23.27 5.51
N LEU A 378 -26.76 -23.06 5.09
CA LEU A 378 -27.09 -22.42 3.82
C LEU A 378 -26.96 -20.90 3.97
N GLU A 379 -25.81 -20.39 3.55
CA GLU A 379 -25.39 -18.99 3.71
C GLU A 379 -26.13 -18.08 2.73
N ASP A 380 -26.13 -18.43 1.44
CA ASP A 380 -26.65 -17.57 0.37
C ASP A 380 -27.28 -18.37 -0.77
N VAL A 381 -28.27 -17.76 -1.44
CA VAL A 381 -28.93 -18.30 -2.64
C VAL A 381 -29.19 -17.18 -3.64
N THR A 382 -28.53 -17.25 -4.79
CA THR A 382 -28.71 -16.28 -5.87
C THR A 382 -29.42 -16.92 -7.08
N PRO A 383 -30.63 -16.46 -7.46
CA PRO A 383 -31.30 -16.88 -8.69
C PRO A 383 -30.57 -16.39 -9.96
N VAL A 384 -30.34 -17.30 -10.91
CA VAL A 384 -29.60 -17.02 -12.16
C VAL A 384 -30.18 -17.79 -13.33
N ALA A 385 -29.85 -17.38 -14.56
CA ALA A 385 -30.12 -18.14 -15.79
C ALA A 385 -31.58 -18.62 -15.94
N ARG A 386 -32.53 -17.78 -15.51
CA ARG A 386 -33.99 -17.97 -15.47
C ARG A 386 -34.47 -19.08 -14.52
N ASP A 387 -33.87 -20.26 -14.61
CA ASP A 387 -34.33 -21.51 -14.01
C ASP A 387 -33.29 -22.19 -13.10
N LYS A 388 -32.30 -21.44 -12.59
CA LYS A 388 -31.25 -21.97 -11.72
C LYS A 388 -31.07 -21.14 -10.45
N LEU A 389 -30.46 -21.76 -9.46
CA LEU A 389 -30.07 -21.17 -8.20
C LEU A 389 -28.59 -21.48 -7.97
N VAL A 390 -27.78 -20.47 -7.67
CA VAL A 390 -26.44 -20.68 -7.11
C VAL A 390 -26.59 -20.66 -5.60
N VAL A 391 -26.23 -21.76 -4.94
CA VAL A 391 -26.37 -21.95 -3.50
C VAL A 391 -24.99 -22.04 -2.88
N VAL A 392 -24.73 -21.20 -1.88
CA VAL A 392 -23.49 -21.22 -1.09
C VAL A 392 -23.80 -21.89 0.25
N TYR A 393 -23.15 -23.02 0.50
CA TYR A 393 -23.17 -23.69 1.80
C TYR A 393 -21.89 -23.41 2.55
N LYS A 394 -21.97 -23.11 3.84
CA LYS A 394 -20.82 -23.01 4.75
C LYS A 394 -20.69 -24.30 5.55
N ARG A 395 -19.68 -25.10 5.21
CA ARG A 395 -19.40 -26.39 5.87
C ARG A 395 -18.08 -26.31 6.62
N ASN A 396 -18.14 -26.43 7.96
CA ASN A 396 -16.98 -26.21 8.82
C ASN A 396 -16.28 -24.88 8.48
N VAL A 397 -17.09 -23.83 8.34
CA VAL A 397 -16.62 -22.44 8.10
C VAL A 397 -15.88 -22.24 6.76
N LYS A 398 -16.10 -23.13 5.78
CA LYS A 398 -15.57 -23.00 4.41
C LYS A 398 -16.73 -23.07 3.43
N ASP A 399 -16.71 -22.20 2.43
CA ASP A 399 -17.82 -22.08 1.50
C ASP A 399 -17.71 -23.11 0.36
N GLU A 400 -18.84 -23.74 0.07
CA GLU A 400 -19.04 -24.68 -1.03
C GLU A 400 -20.12 -24.12 -1.96
N ILE A 401 -19.82 -23.99 -3.25
CA ILE A 401 -20.73 -23.39 -4.23
C ILE A 401 -21.38 -24.50 -5.05
N TYR A 402 -22.70 -24.49 -5.12
CA TYR A 402 -23.48 -25.45 -5.88
C TYR A 402 -24.43 -24.76 -6.85
N LEU A 403 -24.61 -25.34 -8.02
CA LEU A 403 -25.65 -24.96 -8.97
C LEU A 403 -26.83 -25.91 -8.80
N TYR A 404 -28.01 -25.38 -8.58
CA TYR A 404 -29.29 -26.09 -8.50
C TYR A 404 -30.21 -25.65 -9.64
N SER A 405 -31.13 -26.52 -10.05
CA SER A 405 -32.30 -26.09 -10.82
C SER A 405 -33.30 -25.41 -9.88
N LEU A 406 -34.17 -24.56 -10.44
CA LEU A 406 -35.30 -23.96 -9.73
C LEU A 406 -36.36 -25.02 -9.32
N GLY A 407 -36.22 -26.26 -9.82
CA GLY A 407 -36.96 -27.43 -9.36
C GLY A 407 -36.31 -28.18 -8.18
N GLY A 408 -35.19 -27.69 -7.64
CA GLY A 408 -34.52 -28.26 -6.45
C GLY A 408 -33.48 -29.35 -6.75
N ALA A 409 -33.22 -29.66 -8.03
CA ALA A 409 -32.22 -30.66 -8.38
C ALA A 409 -30.80 -30.05 -8.36
N ARG A 410 -29.88 -30.64 -7.60
CA ARG A 410 -28.46 -30.25 -7.62
C ARG A 410 -27.82 -30.65 -8.95
N LEU A 411 -27.30 -29.68 -9.69
CA LEU A 411 -26.74 -29.84 -11.04
C LEU A 411 -25.22 -30.01 -11.02
N ALA A 412 -24.50 -29.18 -10.25
CA ALA A 412 -23.04 -29.19 -10.19
C ALA A 412 -22.51 -28.60 -8.88
N ARG A 413 -21.26 -28.93 -8.54
CA ARG A 413 -20.43 -28.19 -7.57
C ARG A 413 -19.42 -27.36 -8.36
N LEU A 414 -19.20 -26.12 -7.96
CA LEU A 414 -18.28 -25.18 -8.60
C LEU A 414 -17.07 -24.94 -7.70
N ALA A 415 -15.89 -24.70 -8.30
CA ALA A 415 -14.64 -24.44 -7.60
C ALA A 415 -14.33 -25.47 -6.49
N GLU A 416 -14.39 -26.76 -6.80
CA GLU A 416 -14.33 -27.84 -5.78
C GLU A 416 -13.07 -27.78 -4.89
N ASP A 417 -11.94 -27.32 -5.44
CA ASP A 417 -10.66 -27.22 -4.75
C ASP A 417 -10.50 -25.93 -3.93
N PHE A 418 -11.46 -25.00 -4.00
CA PHE A 418 -11.36 -23.72 -3.31
C PHE A 418 -11.60 -23.87 -1.80
N VAL A 419 -10.81 -23.15 -1.00
CA VAL A 419 -10.94 -23.07 0.45
C VAL A 419 -10.96 -21.59 0.84
N GLY A 420 -12.13 -21.09 1.23
CA GLY A 420 -12.29 -19.70 1.62
C GLY A 420 -13.75 -19.30 1.76
N ALA A 421 -14.00 -18.02 1.53
CA ALA A 421 -15.33 -17.42 1.43
C ALA A 421 -15.69 -17.14 -0.04
N ALA A 422 -16.97 -17.30 -0.38
CA ALA A 422 -17.48 -17.11 -1.74
C ALA A 422 -18.70 -16.17 -1.75
N TYR A 423 -18.72 -15.23 -2.70
CA TYR A 423 -19.81 -14.27 -2.88
C TYR A 423 -20.30 -14.31 -4.32
N VAL A 424 -21.61 -14.48 -4.52
CA VAL A 424 -22.21 -14.59 -5.86
C VAL A 424 -22.75 -13.22 -6.30
N SER A 425 -22.45 -12.84 -7.54
CA SER A 425 -23.07 -11.68 -8.20
C SER A 425 -23.73 -12.17 -9.47
N GLY A 426 -25.06 -12.18 -9.47
CA GLY A 426 -25.86 -12.72 -10.56
C GLY A 426 -27.21 -12.05 -10.64
N ARG A 427 -27.88 -12.23 -11.78
CA ARG A 427 -29.25 -11.77 -11.99
C ARG A 427 -30.04 -12.87 -12.64
N ARG A 428 -31.30 -13.04 -12.24
CA ARG A 428 -32.13 -14.13 -12.77
C ARG A 428 -32.30 -14.05 -14.29
N ALA A 429 -32.40 -12.84 -14.84
CA ALA A 429 -32.59 -12.62 -16.27
C ALA A 429 -31.33 -12.89 -17.13
N ARG A 430 -30.16 -13.07 -16.52
CA ARG A 430 -28.87 -13.27 -17.19
C ARG A 430 -28.50 -14.75 -17.25
N ASP A 431 -27.96 -15.17 -18.39
CA ASP A 431 -27.45 -16.53 -18.59
C ASP A 431 -26.03 -16.72 -17.98
N ASP A 432 -25.46 -15.69 -17.37
CA ASP A 432 -24.17 -15.73 -16.69
C ASP A 432 -24.20 -15.09 -15.30
N PHE A 433 -23.24 -15.47 -14.46
CA PHE A 433 -23.01 -14.91 -13.14
C PHE A 433 -21.53 -14.92 -12.78
N PHE A 434 -21.17 -14.18 -11.75
CA PHE A 434 -19.82 -14.09 -11.21
C PHE A 434 -19.77 -14.63 -9.79
N VAL A 435 -18.60 -15.17 -9.42
CA VAL A 435 -18.31 -15.58 -8.06
C VAL A 435 -16.98 -14.96 -7.64
N THR A 436 -17.00 -14.18 -6.56
CA THR A 436 -15.81 -13.65 -5.92
C THR A 436 -15.34 -14.63 -4.85
N LEU A 437 -14.11 -15.11 -4.96
CA LEU A 437 -13.48 -16.07 -4.06
C LEU A 437 -12.34 -15.39 -3.29
N THR A 438 -12.32 -15.49 -1.97
CA THR A 438 -11.26 -14.91 -1.13
C THR A 438 -10.96 -15.79 0.09
N GLY A 439 -9.77 -15.68 0.65
CA GLY A 439 -9.37 -16.40 1.86
C GLY A 439 -8.09 -15.83 2.45
N PHE A 440 -7.60 -16.42 3.54
CA PHE A 440 -6.41 -15.94 4.24
C PHE A 440 -5.17 -15.80 3.35
N THR A 441 -5.04 -16.67 2.35
CA THR A 441 -3.93 -16.69 1.38
C THR A 441 -4.42 -16.53 -0.06
N THR A 442 -5.66 -16.06 -0.26
CA THR A 442 -6.24 -15.83 -1.59
C THR A 442 -6.77 -14.40 -1.66
N PRO A 443 -6.00 -13.46 -2.24
CA PRO A 443 -6.35 -12.03 -2.26
C PRO A 443 -7.73 -11.74 -2.86
N GLY A 444 -8.04 -12.42 -3.96
CA GLY A 444 -9.32 -12.30 -4.64
C GLY A 444 -9.25 -12.94 -6.03
N ILE A 445 -10.23 -13.79 -6.33
CA ILE A 445 -10.46 -14.31 -7.68
C ILE A 445 -11.90 -13.99 -8.04
N VAL A 446 -12.10 -13.29 -9.16
CA VAL A 446 -13.42 -13.14 -9.76
C VAL A 446 -13.53 -14.20 -10.84
N ALA A 447 -14.36 -15.21 -10.63
CA ALA A 447 -14.71 -16.21 -11.62
C ALA A 447 -16.04 -15.87 -12.29
N ARG A 448 -16.21 -16.30 -13.53
CA ARG A 448 -17.45 -16.20 -14.30
C ARG A 448 -17.96 -17.59 -14.64
N TYR A 449 -19.25 -17.79 -14.49
CA TYR A 449 -19.96 -18.96 -15.01
C TYR A 449 -20.93 -18.52 -16.11
N ASP A 450 -20.74 -19.04 -17.32
CA ASP A 450 -21.61 -18.80 -18.47
C ASP A 450 -22.46 -20.04 -18.76
N CYS A 451 -23.77 -19.98 -18.47
CA CYS A 451 -24.68 -21.11 -18.68
C CYS A 451 -24.97 -21.37 -20.16
N ALA A 452 -24.74 -20.40 -21.05
CA ALA A 452 -24.98 -20.52 -22.48
C ALA A 452 -23.83 -21.19 -23.23
N GLU A 453 -22.65 -21.32 -22.60
CA GLU A 453 -21.50 -21.99 -23.19
C GLU A 453 -21.79 -23.50 -23.39
N PRO A 454 -21.70 -24.02 -24.63
CA PRO A 454 -21.99 -25.43 -24.92
C PRO A 454 -20.95 -26.40 -24.36
N ASP A 455 -19.69 -26.00 -24.26
CA ASP A 455 -18.64 -26.82 -23.65
C ASP A 455 -18.65 -26.64 -22.13
N GLU A 456 -19.10 -27.67 -21.42
CA GLU A 456 -19.24 -27.65 -19.96
C GLU A 456 -17.94 -27.24 -19.23
N LYS A 457 -16.78 -27.66 -19.75
CA LYS A 457 -15.46 -27.33 -19.17
C LYS A 457 -15.10 -25.86 -19.31
N LYS A 458 -15.77 -25.15 -20.21
CA LYS A 458 -15.58 -23.74 -20.49
C LYS A 458 -16.58 -22.87 -19.73
N ARG A 459 -17.66 -23.42 -19.17
CA ARG A 459 -18.66 -22.61 -18.46
C ARG A 459 -18.06 -21.83 -17.31
N TRP A 460 -17.20 -22.46 -16.50
CA TRP A 460 -16.47 -21.82 -15.41
C TRP A 460 -15.10 -21.31 -15.87
N ARG A 461 -14.81 -20.03 -15.66
CA ARG A 461 -13.53 -19.41 -16.04
C ARG A 461 -13.12 -18.37 -15.01
N VAL A 462 -11.82 -18.22 -14.79
CA VAL A 462 -11.30 -17.05 -14.06
C VAL A 462 -11.43 -15.83 -14.96
N HIS A 463 -12.16 -14.82 -14.50
CA HIS A 463 -12.29 -13.53 -15.16
C HIS A 463 -11.15 -12.60 -14.75
N GLN A 464 -10.82 -12.60 -13.46
CA GLN A 464 -9.73 -11.79 -12.91
C GLN A 464 -9.13 -12.43 -11.66
N THR A 465 -7.82 -12.26 -11.50
CA THR A 465 -7.10 -12.61 -10.26
C THR A 465 -6.42 -11.35 -9.73
N THR A 466 -6.68 -11.03 -8.47
CA THR A 466 -6.00 -9.96 -7.75
C THR A 466 -4.53 -10.34 -7.54
N LYS A 467 -3.61 -9.49 -8.02
CA LYS A 467 -2.16 -9.66 -7.83
C LYS A 467 -1.69 -8.68 -6.76
N VAL A 468 -1.10 -9.20 -5.69
CA VAL A 468 -0.53 -8.39 -4.62
C VAL A 468 0.96 -8.19 -4.91
N THR A 469 1.43 -6.95 -4.88
CA THR A 469 2.78 -6.58 -5.32
C THR A 469 3.83 -6.78 -4.23
N GLY A 470 3.46 -6.55 -2.96
CA GLY A 470 4.39 -6.54 -1.83
C GLY A 470 4.41 -7.81 -0.96
N LEU A 471 3.47 -8.73 -1.16
CA LEU A 471 3.38 -10.01 -0.45
C LEU A 471 3.18 -11.14 -1.46
N ASP A 472 3.85 -12.25 -1.24
CA ASP A 472 3.54 -13.51 -1.90
C ASP A 472 2.55 -14.31 -1.03
N PRO A 473 1.28 -14.48 -1.44
CA PRO A 473 0.32 -15.27 -0.67
C PRO A 473 0.74 -16.73 -0.51
N ASP A 474 1.56 -17.27 -1.42
CA ASP A 474 2.06 -18.64 -1.32
C ASP A 474 3.05 -18.80 -0.18
N ASP A 475 3.62 -17.74 0.39
CA ASP A 475 4.50 -17.82 1.56
C ASP A 475 3.74 -18.09 2.87
N PHE A 476 2.41 -18.14 2.83
CA PHE A 476 1.57 -18.34 4.00
C PHE A 476 0.85 -19.68 3.95
N LEU A 477 0.54 -20.22 5.14
CA LEU A 477 -0.24 -21.44 5.32
C LEU A 477 -1.43 -21.12 6.23
N ALA A 478 -2.59 -21.64 5.86
CA ALA A 478 -3.78 -21.64 6.70
C ALA A 478 -4.19 -23.09 6.98
N GLU A 479 -4.37 -23.43 8.25
CA GLU A 479 -4.92 -24.73 8.68
C GLU A 479 -6.10 -24.53 9.63
N GLN A 480 -6.96 -25.53 9.73
CA GLN A 480 -8.11 -25.53 10.63
C GLN A 480 -7.91 -26.60 11.69
N VAL A 481 -8.05 -26.21 12.96
CA VAL A 481 -7.95 -27.09 14.12
C VAL A 481 -9.24 -27.05 14.93
N TRP A 482 -9.40 -27.98 15.86
CA TRP A 482 -10.54 -28.01 16.78
C TRP A 482 -10.04 -28.11 18.22
N TYR A 483 -10.58 -27.26 19.08
CA TYR A 483 -10.29 -27.27 20.52
C TYR A 483 -11.57 -27.50 21.33
N ALA A 484 -11.42 -27.88 22.59
CA ALA A 484 -12.56 -28.00 23.50
C ALA A 484 -12.71 -26.72 24.31
N SER A 485 -13.92 -26.17 24.34
CA SER A 485 -14.30 -25.14 25.30
C SER A 485 -14.47 -25.73 26.70
N LYS A 486 -14.74 -24.87 27.68
CA LYS A 486 -14.89 -25.22 29.10
C LYS A 486 -15.99 -26.25 29.37
N ASP A 487 -17.08 -26.22 28.58
CA ASP A 487 -18.19 -27.17 28.68
C ASP A 487 -18.00 -28.44 27.82
N GLY A 488 -16.85 -28.57 27.15
CA GLY A 488 -16.53 -29.69 26.26
C GLY A 488 -16.95 -29.52 24.80
N THR A 489 -17.66 -28.42 24.46
CA THR A 489 -18.04 -28.10 23.07
C THR A 489 -16.79 -28.00 22.20
N LYS A 490 -16.82 -28.65 21.02
CA LYS A 490 -15.73 -28.53 20.04
C LYS A 490 -15.93 -27.28 19.21
N VAL A 491 -14.94 -26.39 19.25
CA VAL A 491 -14.95 -25.12 18.51
C VAL A 491 -13.82 -25.16 17.48
N PRO A 492 -14.08 -24.83 16.19
CA PRO A 492 -13.04 -24.76 15.20
C PRO A 492 -12.27 -23.44 15.28
N MET A 493 -11.02 -23.48 14.84
CA MET A 493 -10.17 -22.30 14.77
C MET A 493 -9.28 -22.40 13.54
N PHE A 494 -9.24 -21.33 12.74
CA PHE A 494 -8.22 -21.19 11.71
C PHE A 494 -6.92 -20.68 12.32
N ILE A 495 -5.80 -21.22 11.86
CA ILE A 495 -4.45 -20.81 12.23
C ILE A 495 -3.72 -20.46 10.94
N VAL A 496 -3.22 -19.23 10.84
CA VAL A 496 -2.51 -18.71 9.68
C VAL A 496 -1.12 -18.27 10.10
N ARG A 497 -0.10 -18.62 9.32
CA ARG A 497 1.28 -18.21 9.56
C ARG A 497 2.07 -18.08 8.27
N HIS A 498 3.18 -17.35 8.32
CA HIS A 498 4.22 -17.48 7.30
C HIS A 498 4.87 -18.88 7.40
N LYS A 499 5.23 -19.49 6.26
CA LYS A 499 5.83 -20.85 6.19
C LYS A 499 7.09 -21.00 7.05
N ALA A 500 7.84 -19.91 7.22
CA ALA A 500 9.03 -19.89 8.05
C ALA A 500 8.74 -19.84 9.57
N THR A 501 7.54 -19.49 10.02
CA THR A 501 7.20 -19.49 11.45
C THR A 501 6.99 -20.91 11.95
N LYS A 502 7.68 -21.37 13.01
CA LYS A 502 7.47 -22.71 13.63
C LYS A 502 6.34 -22.69 14.67
N PHE A 503 5.78 -23.87 14.93
CA PHE A 503 4.90 -24.13 16.09
C PHE A 503 5.69 -24.86 17.17
N ASP A 504 6.62 -24.15 17.79
CA ASP A 504 7.48 -24.63 18.88
C ASP A 504 7.26 -23.87 20.20
N GLY A 505 6.18 -23.08 20.26
CA GLY A 505 5.80 -22.27 21.42
C GLY A 505 6.65 -21.01 21.58
N THR A 506 7.26 -20.51 20.52
CA THR A 506 8.05 -19.25 20.53
C THR A 506 7.39 -18.10 19.79
N ALA A 507 6.50 -18.38 18.83
CA ALA A 507 5.87 -17.37 18.00
C ALA A 507 4.89 -16.49 18.82
N PRO A 508 4.80 -15.18 18.54
CA PRO A 508 3.69 -14.36 19.00
C PRO A 508 2.42 -14.66 18.19
N GLY A 509 1.26 -14.41 18.80
CA GLY A 509 -0.04 -14.66 18.19
C GLY A 509 -0.94 -13.44 18.20
N ILE A 510 -1.75 -13.27 17.17
CA ILE A 510 -2.93 -12.40 17.17
C ILE A 510 -4.15 -13.32 17.08
N GLN A 511 -5.01 -13.29 18.09
CA GLN A 511 -6.28 -13.99 18.11
C GLN A 511 -7.41 -13.00 17.83
N TYR A 512 -8.14 -13.18 16.72
CA TYR A 512 -9.24 -12.31 16.31
C TYR A 512 -10.60 -12.99 16.55
N GLY A 513 -11.58 -12.25 17.08
CA GLY A 513 -12.92 -12.80 17.35
C GLY A 513 -14.05 -11.78 17.32
N TYR A 514 -15.28 -12.29 17.22
CA TYR A 514 -16.52 -11.51 17.24
C TYR A 514 -17.54 -12.14 18.19
N GLY A 515 -18.19 -13.26 17.82
CA GLY A 515 -19.03 -14.07 18.73
C GLY A 515 -20.40 -13.45 19.08
N GLY A 516 -21.25 -13.23 18.07
CA GLY A 516 -22.59 -12.66 18.27
C GLY A 516 -23.32 -12.40 16.96
N PHE A 517 -24.61 -12.07 17.07
CA PHE A 517 -25.49 -11.62 15.98
C PHE A 517 -25.62 -12.56 14.78
N SER A 518 -25.31 -13.84 14.99
CA SER A 518 -25.21 -14.86 13.94
C SER A 518 -24.22 -14.48 12.82
N ILE A 519 -23.22 -13.65 13.12
CA ILE A 519 -22.19 -13.27 12.16
C ILE A 519 -21.11 -14.36 12.13
N SER A 520 -20.90 -14.94 10.95
CA SER A 520 -19.86 -15.96 10.71
C SER A 520 -18.50 -15.31 10.44
N LEU A 521 -17.45 -15.73 11.16
CA LEU A 521 -16.07 -15.34 10.85
C LEU A 521 -15.40 -16.31 9.88
N GLY A 522 -15.74 -16.21 8.59
CA GLY A 522 -15.11 -16.99 7.53
C GLY A 522 -13.68 -16.54 7.17
N PRO A 523 -12.96 -17.31 6.34
CA PRO A 523 -11.68 -16.88 5.79
C PRO A 523 -11.75 -15.54 5.04
N PHE A 524 -10.78 -14.66 5.26
CA PHE A 524 -10.69 -13.34 4.64
C PHE A 524 -9.24 -12.97 4.32
N PHE A 525 -9.02 -12.06 3.36
CA PHE A 525 -7.68 -11.57 3.03
C PHE A 525 -7.38 -10.23 3.73
N SER A 526 -6.21 -10.12 4.36
CA SER A 526 -5.76 -8.88 4.99
C SER A 526 -4.24 -8.67 4.81
N PRO A 527 -3.83 -7.76 3.91
CA PRO A 527 -2.41 -7.45 3.71
C PRO A 527 -1.71 -6.98 4.99
N SER A 528 -2.40 -6.22 5.83
CA SER A 528 -1.81 -5.69 7.07
C SER A 528 -1.54 -6.79 8.10
N ILE A 529 -2.44 -7.79 8.22
CA ILE A 529 -2.18 -8.96 9.05
C ILE A 529 -1.01 -9.77 8.48
N LEU A 530 -1.04 -10.10 7.19
CA LEU A 530 0.04 -10.91 6.57
C LEU A 530 1.40 -10.23 6.67
N THR A 531 1.45 -8.90 6.55
CA THR A 531 2.65 -8.10 6.81
C THR A 531 3.15 -8.32 8.24
N PHE A 532 2.28 -8.23 9.24
CA PHE A 532 2.63 -8.50 10.63
C PHE A 532 3.13 -9.93 10.85
N LEU A 533 2.44 -10.93 10.27
CA LEU A 533 2.84 -12.33 10.37
C LEU A 533 4.24 -12.57 9.78
N GLN A 534 4.54 -11.96 8.63
CA GLN A 534 5.84 -12.08 7.96
C GLN A 534 6.94 -11.38 8.76
N LYS A 535 6.75 -10.12 9.15
CA LYS A 535 7.80 -9.29 9.76
C LYS A 535 8.11 -9.62 11.20
N TYR A 536 7.17 -10.19 11.94
CA TYR A 536 7.38 -10.57 13.35
C TYR A 536 7.44 -12.08 13.56
N GLY A 537 7.24 -12.88 12.50
CA GLY A 537 7.13 -14.34 12.62
C GLY A 537 5.94 -14.74 13.50
N ALA A 538 4.83 -14.04 13.36
CA ALA A 538 3.64 -14.22 14.17
C ALA A 538 2.66 -15.24 13.58
N VAL A 539 1.62 -15.56 14.35
CA VAL A 539 0.51 -16.44 13.98
C VAL A 539 -0.80 -15.66 14.11
N LEU A 540 -1.68 -15.74 13.12
CA LEU A 540 -3.08 -15.33 13.26
C LEU A 540 -3.91 -16.55 13.68
N ALA A 541 -4.77 -16.39 14.67
CA ALA A 541 -5.76 -17.37 15.08
C ALA A 541 -7.18 -16.75 14.98
N VAL A 542 -8.11 -17.47 14.35
CA VAL A 542 -9.51 -17.05 14.21
C VAL A 542 -10.41 -18.17 14.73
N PRO A 543 -10.69 -18.22 16.05
CA PRO A 543 -11.64 -19.16 16.62
C PRO A 543 -13.08 -18.78 16.26
N ASN A 544 -13.82 -19.74 15.72
CA ASN A 544 -15.23 -19.59 15.33
C ASN A 544 -16.14 -19.91 16.50
N ILE A 545 -16.07 -19.06 17.53
CA ILE A 545 -16.76 -19.19 18.81
C ILE A 545 -18.29 -19.10 18.67
N ARG A 546 -19.02 -19.61 19.66
CA ARG A 546 -20.48 -19.50 19.72
C ARG A 546 -20.97 -18.05 19.71
N GLY A 547 -22.25 -17.86 19.41
CA GLY A 547 -22.83 -16.54 19.12
C GLY A 547 -22.70 -16.15 17.64
N GLY A 548 -21.75 -16.71 16.90
CA GLY A 548 -21.67 -16.57 15.45
C GLY A 548 -22.65 -17.47 14.69
N GLY A 549 -22.67 -17.36 13.37
CA GLY A 549 -23.57 -18.09 12.46
C GLY A 549 -22.95 -19.34 11.82
N GLU A 550 -21.73 -19.72 12.20
CA GLU A 550 -20.92 -20.70 11.47
C GLU A 550 -21.56 -22.09 11.34
N PHE A 551 -22.41 -22.44 12.31
CA PHE A 551 -23.17 -23.68 12.35
C PHE A 551 -24.67 -23.41 12.54
N GLY A 552 -25.16 -22.32 11.92
CA GLY A 552 -26.58 -21.95 11.93
C GLY A 552 -27.09 -21.45 13.28
N GLU A 553 -28.41 -21.32 13.40
CA GLU A 553 -29.05 -20.60 14.51
C GLU A 553 -28.76 -21.22 15.88
N THR A 554 -28.60 -22.54 15.96
CA THR A 554 -28.24 -23.20 17.23
C THR A 554 -26.87 -22.79 17.77
N TRP A 555 -25.93 -22.41 16.89
CA TRP A 555 -24.61 -21.92 17.29
C TRP A 555 -24.66 -20.48 17.80
N HIS A 556 -25.50 -19.66 17.15
CA HIS A 556 -25.83 -18.30 17.57
C HIS A 556 -26.47 -18.32 18.96
N GLU A 557 -27.60 -19.00 19.11
CA GLU A 557 -28.34 -19.07 20.37
C GLU A 557 -27.53 -19.63 21.54
N ALA A 558 -26.54 -20.50 21.27
CA ALA A 558 -25.65 -21.06 22.30
C ALA A 558 -24.66 -20.04 22.90
N GLY A 559 -24.58 -18.83 22.33
CA GLY A 559 -23.73 -17.73 22.77
C GLY A 559 -24.46 -16.38 22.85
N THR A 560 -25.76 -16.36 23.15
CA THR A 560 -26.54 -15.12 23.37
C THR A 560 -27.15 -15.09 24.78
N LYS A 561 -27.58 -13.91 25.23
CA LYS A 561 -28.29 -13.62 26.47
C LYS A 561 -27.65 -14.29 27.69
N GLU A 562 -28.38 -15.13 28.42
CA GLU A 562 -27.87 -15.83 29.61
C GLU A 562 -26.69 -16.77 29.29
N ARG A 563 -26.56 -17.19 28.03
CA ARG A 563 -25.48 -18.03 27.50
C ARG A 563 -24.33 -17.23 26.90
N LYS A 564 -24.37 -15.88 26.90
CA LYS A 564 -23.31 -15.02 26.35
C LYS A 564 -21.94 -15.29 27.00
N HIS A 565 -21.91 -15.79 28.23
CA HIS A 565 -20.68 -16.20 28.90
C HIS A 565 -19.90 -17.30 28.16
N ASN A 566 -20.58 -18.16 27.39
CA ASN A 566 -19.96 -19.20 26.58
C ASN A 566 -19.04 -18.61 25.50
N VAL A 567 -19.36 -17.43 24.97
CA VAL A 567 -18.55 -16.73 23.96
C VAL A 567 -17.17 -16.40 24.54
N PHE A 568 -17.13 -15.86 25.75
CA PHE A 568 -15.89 -15.53 26.45
C PHE A 568 -15.12 -16.80 26.84
N ASP A 569 -15.82 -17.82 27.33
CA ASP A 569 -15.22 -19.10 27.72
C ASP A 569 -14.62 -19.83 26.50
N ASP A 570 -15.28 -19.80 25.33
CA ASP A 570 -14.77 -20.32 24.06
C ASP A 570 -13.50 -19.60 23.62
N PHE A 571 -13.48 -18.26 23.70
CA PHE A 571 -12.36 -17.45 23.24
C PHE A 571 -11.14 -17.56 24.16
N ILE A 572 -11.35 -17.63 25.48
CA ILE A 572 -10.27 -17.89 26.45
C ILE A 572 -9.70 -19.31 26.26
N ALA A 573 -10.57 -20.30 26.00
CA ALA A 573 -10.13 -21.66 25.72
C ALA A 573 -9.31 -21.77 24.42
N ALA A 574 -9.62 -20.95 23.40
CA ALA A 574 -8.76 -20.84 22.20
C ALA A 574 -7.36 -20.35 22.56
N THR A 575 -7.25 -19.29 23.37
CA THR A 575 -5.97 -18.74 23.81
C THR A 575 -5.15 -19.78 24.56
N GLN A 576 -5.78 -20.51 25.48
CA GLN A 576 -5.14 -21.58 26.24
C GLN A 576 -4.67 -22.72 25.33
N TYR A 577 -5.51 -23.14 24.38
CA TYR A 577 -5.17 -24.18 23.40
C TYR A 577 -3.96 -23.79 22.55
N LEU A 578 -3.87 -22.55 22.08
CA LEU A 578 -2.73 -22.07 21.29
C LEU A 578 -1.41 -22.20 22.08
N VAL A 579 -1.42 -21.85 23.37
CA VAL A 579 -0.23 -21.90 24.25
C VAL A 579 0.14 -23.35 24.61
N ASP A 580 -0.85 -24.17 24.99
CA ASP A 580 -0.62 -25.56 25.41
C ASP A 580 -0.08 -26.41 24.26
N ASN A 581 -0.61 -26.19 23.05
CA ASN A 581 -0.24 -26.93 21.86
C ASN A 581 0.92 -26.29 21.07
N LYS A 582 1.61 -25.30 21.66
CA LYS A 582 2.86 -24.71 21.11
C LYS A 582 2.69 -23.98 19.77
N TYR A 583 1.49 -23.54 19.44
CA TYR A 583 1.28 -22.62 18.31
C TYR A 583 1.92 -21.26 18.58
N VAL A 584 1.79 -20.79 19.83
CA VAL A 584 2.26 -19.49 20.29
C VAL A 584 2.96 -19.60 21.64
N GLY A 585 3.77 -18.61 22.00
CA GLY A 585 4.42 -18.54 23.30
C GLY A 585 3.48 -18.17 24.44
N ALA A 586 3.79 -18.65 25.64
CA ALA A 586 3.06 -18.23 26.85
C ALA A 586 3.23 -16.72 27.09
N GLY A 587 2.12 -16.01 27.32
CA GLY A 587 2.11 -14.55 27.45
C GLY A 587 2.43 -13.79 26.16
N GLN A 588 2.31 -14.45 24.98
CA GLN A 588 2.60 -13.86 23.67
C GLN A 588 1.36 -13.83 22.76
N VAL A 589 0.15 -13.90 23.32
CA VAL A 589 -1.10 -13.79 22.57
C VAL A 589 -1.69 -12.41 22.73
N ALA A 590 -1.77 -11.65 21.63
CA ALA A 590 -2.60 -10.48 21.53
C ALA A 590 -4.02 -10.88 21.14
N ILE A 591 -5.03 -10.35 21.82
CA ILE A 591 -6.44 -10.54 21.44
C ILE A 591 -7.00 -9.27 20.80
N ASN A 592 -7.82 -9.44 19.75
CA ASN A 592 -8.40 -8.34 18.99
C ASN A 592 -9.84 -8.63 18.55
N GLY A 593 -10.67 -7.60 18.50
CA GLY A 593 -12.05 -7.66 18.05
C GLY A 593 -12.67 -6.27 18.00
N GLY A 594 -13.62 -6.09 17.07
CA GLY A 594 -14.35 -4.83 16.87
C GLY A 594 -15.84 -4.95 17.18
N SER A 595 -16.49 -3.89 17.65
CA SER A 595 -17.93 -3.86 17.95
C SER A 595 -18.29 -4.84 19.08
N ASN A 596 -19.12 -5.86 18.84
CA ASN A 596 -19.29 -7.01 19.75
C ASN A 596 -17.96 -7.76 20.01
N GLY A 597 -17.02 -7.75 19.06
CA GLY A 597 -15.66 -8.22 19.28
C GLY A 597 -14.86 -7.35 20.27
N GLY A 598 -15.18 -6.05 20.37
CA GLY A 598 -14.59 -5.18 21.40
C GLY A 598 -15.10 -5.51 22.81
N LEU A 599 -16.41 -5.84 22.92
CA LEU A 599 -17.00 -6.45 24.12
C LEU A 599 -16.28 -7.75 24.49
N LEU A 600 -16.12 -8.66 23.52
CA LEU A 600 -15.41 -9.93 23.67
C LEU A 600 -14.01 -9.72 24.26
N VAL A 601 -13.23 -8.81 23.69
CA VAL A 601 -11.86 -8.51 24.16
C VAL A 601 -11.88 -8.01 25.59
N ALA A 602 -12.67 -6.97 25.91
CA ALA A 602 -12.68 -6.38 27.24
C ALA A 602 -13.19 -7.35 28.32
N ALA A 603 -14.22 -8.14 28.02
CA ALA A 603 -14.70 -9.19 28.91
C ALA A 603 -13.64 -10.28 29.15
N CYS A 604 -12.91 -10.69 28.10
CA CYS A 604 -11.84 -11.68 28.24
C CYS A 604 -10.66 -11.15 29.05
N VAL A 605 -10.29 -9.88 28.90
CA VAL A 605 -9.26 -9.22 29.73
C VAL A 605 -9.62 -9.32 31.22
N ASN A 606 -10.88 -9.08 31.58
CA ASN A 606 -11.34 -9.16 32.97
C ASN A 606 -11.39 -10.61 33.52
N ARG A 607 -11.72 -11.58 32.65
CA ARG A 607 -12.06 -12.96 33.06
C ARG A 607 -10.91 -13.95 32.96
N ALA A 608 -9.97 -13.74 32.04
CA ALA A 608 -8.88 -14.67 31.79
C ALA A 608 -7.92 -14.79 32.99
N PRO A 609 -7.23 -15.93 33.14
CA PRO A 609 -6.10 -16.04 34.07
C PRO A 609 -5.03 -14.97 33.79
N GLU A 610 -4.46 -14.40 34.85
CA GLU A 610 -3.37 -13.41 34.75
C GLU A 610 -2.19 -14.00 33.94
N GLY A 611 -1.66 -13.21 33.00
CA GLY A 611 -0.53 -13.60 32.15
C GLY A 611 -0.87 -14.50 30.97
N LEU A 612 -2.13 -14.93 30.78
CA LEU A 612 -2.55 -15.68 29.60
C LEU A 612 -2.54 -14.80 28.34
N ILE A 613 -3.09 -13.59 28.46
CA ILE A 613 -3.14 -12.58 27.40
C ILE A 613 -1.90 -11.69 27.52
N GLY A 614 -1.20 -11.49 26.41
CA GLY A 614 0.00 -10.63 26.32
C GLY A 614 -0.29 -9.20 25.87
N ALA A 615 -1.37 -8.97 25.11
CA ALA A 615 -1.87 -7.64 24.76
C ALA A 615 -3.35 -7.70 24.37
N ALA A 616 -4.08 -6.60 24.46
CA ALA A 616 -5.49 -6.52 24.10
C ALA A 616 -5.80 -5.24 23.29
N VAL A 617 -6.51 -5.41 22.18
CA VAL A 617 -6.97 -4.31 21.32
C VAL A 617 -8.48 -4.44 21.11
N ALA A 618 -9.26 -3.61 21.80
CA ALA A 618 -10.72 -3.59 21.68
C ALA A 618 -11.13 -2.40 20.80
N GLU A 619 -11.72 -2.67 19.64
CA GLU A 619 -12.12 -1.65 18.67
C GLU A 619 -13.63 -1.39 18.77
N VAL A 620 -14.04 -0.12 18.83
CA VAL A 620 -15.45 0.37 18.82
C VAL A 620 -16.39 -0.49 19.67
N GLY A 621 -15.96 -0.82 20.89
CA GLY A 621 -16.57 -1.90 21.70
C GLY A 621 -17.79 -1.48 22.53
N VAL A 622 -18.75 -2.40 22.70
CA VAL A 622 -19.88 -2.23 23.63
C VAL A 622 -19.44 -2.63 25.04
N LEU A 623 -19.04 -1.67 25.87
CA LEU A 623 -18.36 -1.95 27.14
C LEU A 623 -19.23 -1.72 28.39
N ASP A 624 -20.31 -0.96 28.24
CA ASP A 624 -21.34 -0.75 29.25
C ASP A 624 -22.60 -1.54 28.83
N LEU A 625 -22.76 -2.74 29.40
CA LEU A 625 -23.91 -3.58 29.07
C LEU A 625 -25.17 -3.20 29.87
N LEU A 626 -25.08 -2.25 30.81
CA LEU A 626 -26.25 -1.80 31.58
C LEU A 626 -26.98 -0.64 30.90
N LYS A 627 -26.30 0.09 30.01
CA LYS A 627 -26.87 1.26 29.31
C LYS A 627 -26.82 1.19 27.79
N PHE A 628 -26.25 0.15 27.18
CA PHE A 628 -26.18 0.06 25.70
C PHE A 628 -27.54 0.25 25.04
N ALA A 629 -28.62 -0.25 25.66
CA ALA A 629 -29.97 -0.20 25.12
C ALA A 629 -30.60 1.20 25.13
N ASP A 630 -29.96 2.17 25.80
CA ASP A 630 -30.47 3.53 25.98
C ASP A 630 -29.96 4.50 24.91
N PHE A 631 -28.99 4.08 24.08
CA PHE A 631 -28.32 4.94 23.11
C PHE A 631 -28.52 4.46 21.66
N THR A 632 -28.74 5.42 20.76
CA THR A 632 -28.86 5.23 19.31
C THR A 632 -29.65 3.96 18.92
N ILE A 633 -29.02 3.00 18.24
CA ILE A 633 -29.64 1.74 17.82
C ILE A 633 -29.44 0.59 18.82
N GLY A 634 -28.80 0.84 19.96
CA GLY A 634 -28.41 -0.21 20.90
C GLY A 634 -29.59 -1.04 21.44
N LYS A 635 -30.81 -0.49 21.46
CA LYS A 635 -32.02 -1.26 21.81
C LYS A 635 -32.24 -2.47 20.91
N ALA A 636 -31.80 -2.43 19.65
CA ALA A 636 -31.89 -3.57 18.73
C ALA A 636 -31.00 -4.76 19.14
N TRP A 637 -30.06 -4.58 20.07
CA TRP A 637 -29.12 -5.64 20.50
C TRP A 637 -29.60 -6.42 21.73
N VAL A 638 -30.75 -6.08 22.31
CA VAL A 638 -31.34 -6.84 23.43
C VAL A 638 -31.63 -8.30 23.05
N SER A 639 -31.78 -8.60 21.77
CA SER A 639 -31.84 -9.98 21.23
C SER A 639 -30.60 -10.79 21.55
N ASP A 640 -29.41 -10.18 21.55
CA ASP A 640 -28.14 -10.88 21.80
C ASP A 640 -27.67 -10.70 23.25
N TYR A 641 -27.91 -9.54 23.86
CA TYR A 641 -27.39 -9.25 25.22
C TYR A 641 -28.41 -9.39 26.34
N GLY A 642 -29.72 -9.41 26.05
CA GLY A 642 -30.78 -9.22 27.06
C GLY A 642 -31.09 -7.74 27.31
N ASP A 643 -32.22 -7.45 27.96
CA ASP A 643 -32.62 -6.07 28.30
C ASP A 643 -32.19 -5.72 29.74
N PRO A 644 -31.25 -4.79 29.96
CA PRO A 644 -30.79 -4.44 31.31
C PRO A 644 -31.89 -3.85 32.20
N HIS A 645 -33.01 -3.41 31.62
CA HIS A 645 -34.18 -2.94 32.36
C HIS A 645 -35.15 -4.07 32.76
N ASP A 646 -34.99 -5.28 32.22
CA ASP A 646 -35.68 -6.47 32.71
C ASP A 646 -34.92 -7.04 33.93
N PRO A 647 -35.59 -7.27 35.08
CA PRO A 647 -34.91 -7.72 36.29
C PRO A 647 -34.20 -9.08 36.20
N LYS A 648 -34.66 -9.98 35.32
CA LYS A 648 -34.03 -11.29 35.12
C LYS A 648 -32.80 -11.16 34.23
N ASP A 649 -32.91 -10.33 33.19
CA ASP A 649 -31.81 -10.11 32.27
C ASP A 649 -30.67 -9.34 32.94
N PHE A 650 -31.00 -8.32 33.75
CA PHE A 650 -30.04 -7.62 34.59
C PHE A 650 -29.13 -8.57 35.39
N ASP A 651 -29.69 -9.65 35.94
CA ASP A 651 -28.94 -10.57 36.81
C ASP A 651 -27.83 -11.34 36.08
N PHE A 652 -27.98 -11.63 34.80
CA PHE A 652 -26.90 -12.21 34.00
C PHE A 652 -26.07 -11.16 33.26
N ILE A 653 -26.63 -10.00 32.93
CA ILE A 653 -25.90 -8.91 32.26
C ILE A 653 -24.89 -8.27 33.21
N TYR A 654 -25.30 -7.94 34.44
CA TYR A 654 -24.46 -7.23 35.39
C TYR A 654 -23.09 -7.90 35.64
N PRO A 655 -22.99 -9.22 35.88
CA PRO A 655 -21.69 -9.90 36.02
C PRO A 655 -20.92 -10.11 34.71
N LEU A 656 -21.51 -9.81 33.54
CA LEU A 656 -20.84 -9.90 32.24
C LEU A 656 -20.31 -8.56 31.73
N SER A 657 -20.88 -7.44 32.18
CA SER A 657 -20.51 -6.11 31.69
C SER A 657 -19.04 -5.79 31.97
N PRO A 658 -18.22 -5.49 30.93
CA PRO A 658 -16.81 -5.17 31.13
C PRO A 658 -16.56 -3.96 32.03
N LEU A 659 -17.31 -2.87 31.85
CA LEU A 659 -17.20 -1.66 32.67
C LEU A 659 -17.38 -1.93 34.18
N HIS A 660 -18.31 -2.82 34.53
CA HIS A 660 -18.72 -3.06 35.90
C HIS A 660 -17.93 -4.17 36.61
N ASN A 661 -17.08 -4.90 35.89
CA ASN A 661 -16.36 -6.08 36.40
C ASN A 661 -14.85 -6.01 36.17
N ILE A 662 -14.28 -4.80 36.16
CA ILE A 662 -12.82 -4.61 36.12
C ILE A 662 -12.21 -5.19 37.41
N PRO A 663 -11.29 -6.16 37.34
CA PRO A 663 -10.69 -6.75 38.54
C PRO A 663 -9.74 -5.75 39.21
N THR A 664 -9.73 -5.72 40.55
CA THR A 664 -8.88 -4.81 41.34
C THR A 664 -7.63 -5.48 41.90
N ASP A 665 -7.55 -6.80 41.81
CA ASP A 665 -6.56 -7.66 42.48
C ASP A 665 -5.61 -8.38 41.52
N ARG A 666 -5.60 -7.97 40.24
CA ARG A 666 -4.83 -8.61 39.17
C ARG A 666 -4.13 -7.61 38.28
N VAL A 667 -3.04 -8.05 37.67
CA VAL A 667 -2.36 -7.29 36.61
C VAL A 667 -3.09 -7.52 35.29
N LEU A 668 -3.54 -6.43 34.66
CA LEU A 668 -4.14 -6.48 33.33
C LEU A 668 -3.07 -6.34 32.24
N PRO A 669 -3.19 -7.06 31.11
CA PRO A 669 -2.27 -6.94 29.99
C PRO A 669 -2.25 -5.51 29.43
N PRO A 670 -1.19 -5.13 28.68
CA PRO A 670 -1.21 -3.95 27.83
C PRO A 670 -2.52 -3.92 27.03
N THR A 671 -3.32 -2.87 27.24
CA THR A 671 -4.64 -2.75 26.64
C THR A 671 -4.79 -1.40 25.97
N ILE A 672 -5.27 -1.39 24.72
CA ILE A 672 -5.64 -0.18 24.01
C ILE A 672 -7.09 -0.31 23.50
N LEU A 673 -7.91 0.71 23.79
CA LEU A 673 -9.25 0.85 23.25
C LEU A 673 -9.17 1.73 22.01
N HIS A 674 -9.76 1.33 20.89
CA HIS A 674 -9.91 2.18 19.71
C HIS A 674 -11.37 2.59 19.60
N THR A 675 -11.64 3.86 19.35
CA THR A 675 -12.99 4.36 19.05
C THR A 675 -12.90 5.56 18.13
N ALA A 676 -14.05 6.04 17.65
CA ALA A 676 -14.13 7.26 16.88
C ALA A 676 -15.22 8.19 17.43
N ASP A 677 -15.07 9.51 17.20
CA ASP A 677 -15.96 10.53 17.76
C ASP A 677 -17.35 10.62 17.09
N HIS A 678 -17.49 10.13 15.86
CA HIS A 678 -18.75 10.06 15.10
C HIS A 678 -19.29 8.62 14.96
N ASP A 679 -18.92 7.71 15.88
CA ASP A 679 -19.50 6.37 15.92
C ASP A 679 -20.89 6.39 16.57
N ASP A 680 -21.93 6.52 15.74
CA ASP A 680 -23.34 6.45 16.16
C ASP A 680 -23.95 5.04 16.06
N ARG A 681 -23.13 4.03 15.74
CA ARG A 681 -23.50 2.61 15.90
C ARG A 681 -23.22 2.19 17.33
N VAL A 682 -21.96 2.27 17.76
CA VAL A 682 -21.49 2.00 19.13
C VAL A 682 -20.91 3.29 19.67
N VAL A 683 -21.76 4.04 20.38
CA VAL A 683 -21.41 5.35 20.94
C VAL A 683 -20.09 5.31 21.73
N PRO A 684 -19.15 6.26 21.50
CA PRO A 684 -17.79 6.18 22.03
C PRO A 684 -17.72 6.29 23.57
N LEU A 685 -18.80 6.72 24.22
CA LEU A 685 -18.97 6.71 25.67
C LEU A 685 -18.66 5.34 26.29
N HIS A 686 -18.91 4.24 25.56
CA HIS A 686 -18.55 2.90 26.03
C HIS A 686 -17.05 2.78 26.30
N SER A 687 -16.24 3.18 25.32
CA SER A 687 -14.78 3.22 25.43
C SER A 687 -14.30 4.27 26.43
N PHE A 688 -14.95 5.45 26.47
CA PHE A 688 -14.55 6.54 27.36
C PHE A 688 -14.72 6.17 28.85
N LYS A 689 -15.91 5.68 29.23
CA LYS A 689 -16.21 5.25 30.59
C LYS A 689 -15.33 4.08 31.01
N HIS A 690 -15.07 3.14 30.10
CA HIS A 690 -14.21 1.99 30.37
C HIS A 690 -12.75 2.42 30.60
N ALA A 691 -12.19 3.29 29.74
CA ALA A 691 -10.83 3.83 29.90
C ALA A 691 -10.68 4.58 31.24
N ALA A 692 -11.61 5.49 31.55
CA ALA A 692 -11.58 6.23 32.81
C ALA A 692 -11.66 5.31 34.04
N THR A 693 -12.45 4.25 33.96
CA THR A 693 -12.60 3.27 35.05
C THR A 693 -11.37 2.38 35.20
N LEU A 694 -10.79 1.90 34.10
CA LEU A 694 -9.53 1.14 34.08
C LEU A 694 -8.40 1.94 34.73
N GLN A 695 -8.19 3.17 34.27
CA GLN A 695 -7.11 4.04 34.75
C GLN A 695 -7.27 4.47 36.21
N HIS A 696 -8.51 4.65 36.68
CA HIS A 696 -8.79 4.95 38.09
C HIS A 696 -8.65 3.75 39.02
N THR A 697 -9.12 2.58 38.56
CA THR A 697 -9.14 1.35 39.37
C THR A 697 -7.74 0.74 39.47
N LEU A 698 -6.98 0.81 38.38
CA LEU A 698 -5.65 0.24 38.29
C LEU A 698 -4.60 1.30 37.89
N PRO A 699 -4.46 2.40 38.66
CA PRO A 699 -3.52 3.47 38.33
C PRO A 699 -2.07 3.00 38.43
N HIS A 700 -1.85 1.89 39.15
CA HIS A 700 -0.56 1.23 39.34
C HIS A 700 -0.36 -0.03 38.47
N ASN A 701 -1.26 -0.34 37.52
CA ASN A 701 -1.10 -1.49 36.64
C ASN A 701 0.23 -1.42 35.89
N PRO A 702 1.14 -2.40 35.94
CA PRO A 702 2.47 -2.30 35.35
C PRO A 702 2.52 -2.26 33.81
N HIS A 703 1.35 -2.27 33.16
CA HIS A 703 1.19 -2.26 31.72
C HIS A 703 0.29 -1.08 31.30
N PRO A 704 0.52 -0.49 30.11
CA PRO A 704 -0.26 0.65 29.63
C PRO A 704 -1.74 0.27 29.42
N LEU A 705 -2.63 1.19 29.81
CA LEU A 705 -4.08 1.09 29.64
C LEU A 705 -4.54 2.36 28.91
N LEU A 706 -4.65 2.27 27.59
CA LEU A 706 -4.70 3.40 26.67
C LEU A 706 -6.02 3.46 25.91
N ILE A 707 -6.31 4.62 25.33
CA ILE A 707 -7.42 4.82 24.41
C ILE A 707 -6.99 5.70 23.23
N ARG A 708 -7.22 5.22 22.01
CA ARG A 708 -7.00 5.94 20.74
C ARG A 708 -8.36 6.38 20.20
N ILE A 709 -8.49 7.65 19.88
CA ILE A 709 -9.76 8.28 19.50
C ILE A 709 -9.58 8.96 18.14
N ASP A 710 -10.11 8.33 17.08
CA ASP A 710 -10.13 8.96 15.76
C ASP A 710 -11.14 10.10 15.72
N LYS A 711 -10.77 11.18 15.03
CA LYS A 711 -11.67 12.29 14.71
C LYS A 711 -12.19 12.16 13.29
N LYS A 712 -13.44 12.59 13.07
CA LYS A 712 -14.14 12.51 11.78
C LYS A 712 -14.17 11.09 11.20
N ALA A 713 -14.44 10.12 12.07
CA ALA A 713 -14.63 8.74 11.68
C ALA A 713 -15.75 8.13 12.52
N GLY A 714 -16.40 7.11 11.99
CA GLY A 714 -17.46 6.37 12.67
C GLY A 714 -17.10 4.90 12.88
N HIS A 715 -18.12 4.04 12.90
CA HIS A 715 -18.00 2.64 13.30
C HIS A 715 -17.02 1.80 12.46
N GLY A 716 -16.83 2.18 11.19
CA GLY A 716 -15.83 1.56 10.32
C GLY A 716 -16.10 1.74 8.82
N ALA A 717 -17.36 1.87 8.42
CA ALA A 717 -17.70 2.20 7.03
C ALA A 717 -17.21 3.61 6.68
N GLY A 718 -16.60 3.77 5.51
CA GLY A 718 -16.20 5.08 4.99
C GLY A 718 -14.84 5.62 5.43
N LYS A 719 -14.09 4.94 6.32
CA LYS A 719 -12.70 5.34 6.63
C LYS A 719 -11.83 5.30 5.36
N ALA A 720 -11.09 6.38 5.11
CA ALA A 720 -10.17 6.46 3.98
C ALA A 720 -9.05 5.41 4.10
N THR A 721 -8.54 4.90 2.98
CA THR A 721 -7.42 3.93 2.95
C THR A 721 -6.23 4.36 3.81
N GLU A 722 -5.84 5.63 3.77
CA GLU A 722 -4.73 6.16 4.59
C GLU A 722 -5.02 6.10 6.10
N GLN A 723 -6.26 6.41 6.52
CA GLN A 723 -6.67 6.27 7.93
C GLN A 723 -6.59 4.80 8.38
N ARG A 724 -7.02 3.86 7.53
CA ARG A 724 -6.95 2.42 7.81
C ARG A 724 -5.50 1.93 7.93
N ILE A 725 -4.58 2.47 7.14
CA ILE A 725 -3.15 2.15 7.21
C ILE A 725 -2.57 2.62 8.56
N LYS A 726 -2.84 3.88 8.94
CA LYS A 726 -2.37 4.45 10.22
C LYS A 726 -2.94 3.71 11.43
N GLU A 727 -4.23 3.39 11.40
CA GLU A 727 -4.88 2.61 12.46
C GLU A 727 -4.29 1.20 12.57
N ALA A 728 -4.01 0.54 11.44
CA ALA A 728 -3.34 -0.76 11.42
C ALA A 728 -1.91 -0.67 11.97
N ALA A 729 -1.15 0.37 11.59
CA ALA A 729 0.21 0.60 12.10
C ALA A 729 0.21 0.86 13.61
N ASP A 730 -0.74 1.65 14.12
CA ASP A 730 -0.92 1.87 15.56
C ASP A 730 -1.29 0.57 16.29
N LYS A 731 -2.27 -0.18 15.78
CA LYS A 731 -2.72 -1.45 16.37
C LYS A 731 -1.59 -2.48 16.44
N TYR A 732 -0.96 -2.77 15.32
CA TYR A 732 0.07 -3.80 15.25
C TYR A 732 1.40 -3.31 15.86
N GLY A 733 1.68 -2.01 15.77
CA GLY A 733 2.80 -1.39 16.47
C GLY A 733 2.65 -1.51 17.99
N PHE A 734 1.46 -1.23 18.53
CA PHE A 734 1.15 -1.43 19.95
C PHE A 734 1.35 -2.89 20.37
N ILE A 735 0.87 -3.85 19.57
CA ILE A 735 1.05 -5.28 19.84
C ILE A 735 2.54 -5.65 19.83
N ALA A 736 3.29 -5.23 18.80
CA ALA A 736 4.72 -5.51 18.69
C ALA A 736 5.49 -4.94 19.89
N GLN A 737 5.23 -3.68 20.23
CA GLN A 737 5.82 -2.99 21.38
C GLN A 737 5.48 -3.69 22.71
N SER A 738 4.22 -4.06 22.90
CA SER A 738 3.71 -4.70 24.12
C SER A 738 4.27 -6.11 24.34
N LEU A 739 4.40 -6.89 23.27
CA LEU A 739 4.95 -8.24 23.32
C LEU A 739 6.47 -8.29 23.23
N GLY A 740 7.12 -7.13 23.00
CA GLY A 740 8.56 -7.01 22.85
C GLY A 740 9.11 -7.66 21.59
N LEU A 741 8.33 -7.60 20.50
CA LEU A 741 8.67 -8.19 19.22
C LEU A 741 9.72 -7.33 18.53
N LYS A 742 10.61 -8.01 17.80
CA LYS A 742 11.61 -7.35 16.97
C LYS A 742 11.24 -7.55 15.52
N TRP A 743 11.36 -6.48 14.76
CA TRP A 743 11.28 -6.53 13.32
C TRP A 743 12.31 -7.52 12.75
N LYS A 744 11.87 -8.40 11.84
CA LYS A 744 12.72 -9.37 11.15
C LYS A 744 12.90 -8.94 9.69
N ASP A 745 14.10 -8.46 9.39
CA ASP A 745 14.52 -8.15 8.03
C ASP A 745 15.08 -9.43 7.40
N THR A 746 14.39 -9.94 6.38
CA THR A 746 14.65 -11.19 5.60
C THR A 746 14.17 -12.52 6.21
N VAL A 747 13.70 -13.41 5.32
CA VAL A 747 13.38 -14.83 5.59
C VAL A 747 14.58 -15.55 6.22
N ASP A 748 15.81 -15.10 5.95
CA ASP A 748 17.06 -15.65 6.50
C ASP A 748 17.26 -15.39 8.00
N GLN A 749 16.78 -14.24 8.54
CA GLN A 749 16.83 -14.00 10.00
C GLN A 749 15.86 -14.89 10.76
N ILE A 750 14.66 -15.13 10.21
CA ILE A 750 13.71 -16.11 10.75
C ILE A 750 14.37 -17.49 10.78
N LEU A 751 14.99 -17.93 9.67
CA LEU A 751 15.65 -19.23 9.57
C LEU A 751 16.92 -19.37 10.44
N GLN A 752 17.67 -18.29 10.70
CA GLN A 752 18.87 -18.31 11.55
C GLN A 752 18.56 -18.40 13.04
N GLU A 753 17.57 -17.66 13.56
CA GLU A 753 17.17 -17.75 14.98
C GLU A 753 16.56 -19.13 15.33
N MET A 754 15.97 -19.80 14.34
CA MET A 754 15.37 -21.12 14.46
C MET A 754 16.36 -22.29 14.48
N ASN A 755 17.66 -22.03 14.28
CA ASN A 755 18.76 -23.00 14.30
C ASN A 755 19.61 -22.94 15.59
N ALA A 756 19.16 -22.26 16.64
CA ALA A 756 19.79 -22.34 17.95
C ALA A 756 19.57 -23.75 18.57
N PRO A 757 20.64 -24.44 19.03
CA PRO A 757 20.51 -25.80 19.55
C PRO A 757 19.83 -25.83 20.92
N PRO A 758 19.03 -26.87 21.24
CA PRO A 758 18.52 -27.07 22.60
C PRO A 758 19.68 -27.43 23.55
N PRO A 759 19.50 -27.29 24.88
CA PRO A 759 20.59 -27.47 25.83
C PRO A 759 21.14 -28.91 25.79
N VAL A 760 22.45 -28.96 25.52
CA VAL A 760 23.43 -30.06 25.57
C VAL A 760 22.94 -31.38 26.17
N LEU A 761 22.96 -32.43 25.36
CA LEU A 761 23.22 -33.81 25.80
C LEU A 761 24.33 -34.41 24.92
N LEU A 762 25.48 -34.66 25.55
CA LEU A 762 26.64 -35.38 25.02
C LEU A 762 26.25 -36.81 24.61
N GLY A 763 26.78 -37.30 23.48
CA GLY A 763 26.92 -38.75 23.28
C GLY A 763 26.99 -39.28 21.85
N LEU A 764 28.23 -39.59 21.43
CA LEU A 764 28.63 -40.73 20.58
C LEU A 764 28.26 -40.72 19.08
N GLY A 765 29.30 -40.92 18.27
CA GLY A 765 29.22 -40.96 16.81
C GLY A 765 29.18 -42.35 16.20
N ALA A 766 28.85 -42.38 14.90
CA ALA A 766 29.27 -43.37 13.91
C ALA A 766 28.98 -42.82 12.49
N ARG A 767 29.87 -43.08 11.52
CA ARG A 767 29.67 -42.80 10.08
C ARG A 767 29.17 -44.05 9.36
N PRO A 768 28.35 -43.92 8.29
CA PRO A 768 28.19 -44.99 7.31
C PRO A 768 28.90 -44.70 5.96
N THR A 769 29.59 -45.72 5.46
CA THR A 769 30.01 -45.98 4.06
C THR A 769 28.76 -46.12 3.16
N GLY A 770 28.69 -45.82 1.85
CA GLY A 770 29.66 -45.89 0.76
C GLY A 770 29.06 -46.78 -0.35
N LYS A 771 28.37 -46.21 -1.35
CA LYS A 771 27.97 -46.84 -2.64
C LYS A 771 27.30 -45.81 -3.57
N LEU A 772 28.11 -44.95 -4.19
CA LEU A 772 27.66 -44.06 -5.29
C LEU A 772 28.79 -43.74 -6.31
N SER A 773 29.97 -44.35 -6.17
CA SER A 773 31.19 -43.94 -6.90
C SER A 773 31.46 -44.64 -8.23
N ALA A 774 30.59 -45.54 -8.70
CA ALA A 774 30.87 -46.34 -9.90
C ALA A 774 30.33 -45.68 -11.19
N ALA A 775 29.19 -44.99 -11.13
CA ALA A 775 28.55 -44.40 -12.31
C ALA A 775 29.24 -43.12 -12.83
N MET A 776 30.10 -42.49 -12.03
CA MET A 776 30.77 -41.21 -12.37
C MET A 776 32.13 -41.34 -13.06
N ARG A 777 32.59 -42.57 -13.38
CA ARG A 777 33.89 -42.81 -14.05
C ARG A 777 33.80 -43.03 -15.56
N THR A 778 32.60 -42.94 -16.13
CA THR A 778 32.41 -43.08 -17.58
C THR A 778 32.73 -41.77 -18.30
N LYS A 779 33.19 -41.87 -19.54
CA LYS A 779 33.48 -40.72 -20.42
C LYS A 779 32.24 -39.82 -20.59
N ASP A 780 31.04 -40.41 -20.53
CA ASP A 780 29.75 -39.69 -20.57
C ASP A 780 29.45 -38.91 -19.28
N GLY A 781 29.88 -39.42 -18.10
CA GLY A 781 29.81 -38.69 -16.83
C GLY A 781 30.73 -37.47 -16.78
N LEU A 782 31.91 -37.56 -17.38
CA LEU A 782 32.83 -36.44 -17.58
C LEU A 782 32.28 -35.41 -18.59
N LEU A 783 31.59 -35.86 -19.64
CA LEU A 783 30.98 -34.97 -20.65
C LEU A 783 29.73 -34.24 -20.11
N ALA A 784 28.93 -34.91 -19.28
CA ALA A 784 27.80 -34.29 -18.57
C ALA A 784 28.28 -33.27 -17.53
N THR A 785 29.40 -33.54 -16.85
CA THR A 785 30.04 -32.64 -15.87
C THR A 785 30.66 -31.41 -16.55
N ALA A 786 31.28 -31.57 -17.72
CA ALA A 786 31.78 -30.46 -18.53
C ALA A 786 30.63 -29.57 -19.04
N LYS A 787 29.48 -30.16 -19.43
CA LYS A 787 28.29 -29.40 -19.82
C LYS A 787 27.65 -28.64 -18.65
N ILE A 788 27.60 -29.20 -17.45
CA ILE A 788 27.10 -28.48 -16.26
C ILE A 788 28.03 -27.30 -15.91
N PHE A 789 29.35 -27.50 -15.97
CA PHE A 789 30.32 -26.43 -15.75
C PHE A 789 30.24 -25.35 -16.84
N GLN A 790 29.98 -25.76 -18.09
CA GLN A 790 29.80 -24.84 -19.22
C GLN A 790 28.49 -24.07 -19.13
N ILE A 791 27.37 -24.71 -18.75
CA ILE A 791 26.06 -24.06 -18.53
C ILE A 791 26.16 -23.03 -17.40
N CYS A 792 26.81 -23.36 -16.28
CA CYS A 792 27.09 -22.41 -15.19
C CYS A 792 28.01 -21.26 -15.64
N SER A 793 28.93 -21.50 -16.60
CA SER A 793 29.82 -20.45 -17.14
C SER A 793 29.18 -19.54 -18.20
N THR A 794 28.19 -20.03 -18.96
CA THR A 794 27.46 -19.22 -19.98
C THR A 794 26.32 -18.38 -19.42
N LEU A 795 25.85 -18.68 -18.20
CA LEU A 795 24.90 -17.82 -17.48
C LEU A 795 25.57 -16.59 -16.84
N GLN A 796 26.90 -16.42 -16.99
CA GLN A 796 27.62 -15.26 -16.49
C GLN A 796 28.54 -14.69 -17.58
N ARG A 797 27.95 -14.00 -18.55
CA ARG A 797 28.63 -12.89 -19.22
C ARG A 797 28.34 -11.62 -18.43
N ASP A 798 28.99 -11.51 -17.28
CA ASP A 798 29.73 -10.31 -16.90
C ASP A 798 30.54 -10.63 -15.65
N SER A 799 31.86 -10.70 -15.86
CA SER A 799 32.94 -10.52 -14.88
C SER A 799 32.66 -11.03 -13.45
N THR A 800 32.97 -12.31 -13.21
CA THR A 800 33.30 -12.92 -11.90
C THR A 800 32.89 -12.11 -10.68
N LEU A 801 31.64 -12.27 -10.24
CA LEU A 801 31.14 -11.86 -8.93
C LEU A 801 30.73 -13.08 -8.13
N VAL A 802 31.43 -13.31 -7.02
CA VAL A 802 30.83 -13.99 -5.88
C VAL A 802 30.36 -12.87 -4.97
N GLU A 803 29.11 -12.44 -5.15
CA GLU A 803 28.39 -11.62 -4.16
C GLU A 803 28.36 -12.39 -2.84
N MET A 804 28.57 -11.68 -1.73
CA MET A 804 28.07 -12.14 -0.44
C MET A 804 26.58 -11.86 -0.34
N ASP A 805 25.78 -12.52 -1.17
CA ASP A 805 24.36 -12.68 -0.92
C ASP A 805 24.20 -13.62 0.29
N ARG A 806 23.75 -13.17 1.46
CA ARG A 806 23.55 -14.07 2.60
C ARG A 806 22.55 -15.20 2.30
N THR A 807 21.74 -15.04 1.26
CA THR A 807 20.73 -15.99 0.78
C THR A 807 21.28 -16.95 -0.28
N ASN A 808 22.42 -16.64 -0.95
CA ASN A 808 23.06 -17.50 -1.97
C ASN A 808 24.60 -17.71 -1.85
N ALA A 809 25.30 -17.09 -0.89
CA ALA A 809 26.77 -17.01 -0.82
C ALA A 809 27.38 -18.02 0.14
N LEU A 810 27.22 -19.27 -0.23
CA LEU A 810 28.33 -20.16 -0.53
C LEU A 810 27.68 -21.11 -1.51
N ILE A 811 28.26 -21.34 -2.70
CA ILE A 811 28.11 -22.62 -3.39
C ILE A 811 28.05 -23.63 -2.27
N MET A 812 26.90 -24.27 -2.02
CA MET A 812 26.70 -25.06 -0.82
C MET A 812 27.85 -26.08 -0.80
N LEU A 813 28.93 -25.81 -0.07
CA LEU A 813 30.09 -26.70 -0.01
C LEU A 813 29.69 -27.99 0.72
N LEU A 814 28.46 -28.02 1.24
CA LEU A 814 27.74 -29.15 1.78
C LEU A 814 27.01 -29.97 0.69
N THR A 815 26.65 -29.38 -0.46
CA THR A 815 26.02 -30.09 -1.60
C THR A 815 27.03 -30.53 -2.67
N VAL A 816 28.20 -29.89 -2.76
CA VAL A 816 29.28 -30.40 -3.62
C VAL A 816 30.02 -31.53 -2.90
N CYS A 817 30.31 -32.63 -3.61
CA CYS A 817 30.99 -33.76 -3.00
C CYS A 817 32.34 -33.30 -2.40
N LYS A 818 32.80 -34.01 -1.36
CA LYS A 818 34.01 -33.69 -0.58
C LYS A 818 35.24 -33.38 -1.45
N HIS A 819 35.34 -33.96 -2.65
CA HIS A 819 36.42 -33.71 -3.59
C HIS A 819 36.38 -32.29 -4.16
N TRP A 820 35.24 -31.84 -4.67
CA TRP A 820 35.05 -30.50 -5.21
C TRP A 820 35.12 -29.42 -4.13
N LYS A 821 34.63 -29.73 -2.92
CA LYS A 821 34.81 -28.86 -1.75
C LYS A 821 36.30 -28.53 -1.51
N ASN A 822 37.16 -29.54 -1.60
CA ASN A 822 38.60 -29.34 -1.39
C ASN A 822 39.25 -28.54 -2.53
N ILE A 823 38.82 -28.74 -3.78
CA ILE A 823 39.32 -27.97 -4.94
C ILE A 823 38.92 -26.49 -4.81
N LEU A 824 37.65 -26.21 -4.48
CA LEU A 824 37.15 -24.85 -4.27
C LEU A 824 37.90 -24.13 -3.14
N LEU A 825 38.12 -24.82 -2.01
CA LEU A 825 38.87 -24.27 -0.88
C LEU A 825 40.36 -24.02 -1.18
N ALA A 826 40.95 -24.71 -2.17
CA ALA A 826 42.36 -24.57 -2.53
C ALA A 826 42.62 -23.60 -3.70
N THR A 827 41.57 -23.12 -4.38
CA THR A 827 41.72 -22.28 -5.59
C THR A 827 41.62 -20.79 -5.25
N ALA A 828 42.76 -20.15 -5.01
CA ALA A 828 42.87 -18.75 -4.55
C ALA A 828 42.12 -17.73 -5.43
N SER A 829 42.13 -17.91 -6.74
CA SER A 829 41.47 -16.99 -7.69
C SER A 829 39.94 -16.93 -7.57
N LEU A 830 39.30 -17.93 -6.93
CA LEU A 830 37.86 -17.92 -6.69
C LEU A 830 37.46 -17.01 -5.52
N TRP A 831 38.44 -16.60 -4.70
CA TRP A 831 38.24 -15.73 -3.53
C TRP A 831 38.67 -14.29 -3.81
N ALA A 832 39.00 -13.99 -5.07
CA ALA A 832 39.64 -12.75 -5.51
C ALA A 832 38.69 -11.55 -5.64
N ARG A 833 37.37 -11.75 -5.50
CA ARG A 833 36.40 -10.65 -5.45
C ARG A 833 35.60 -10.68 -4.15
N VAL A 834 35.36 -9.51 -3.57
CA VAL A 834 34.62 -9.32 -2.33
C VAL A 834 33.67 -8.13 -2.52
N ILE A 835 32.38 -8.33 -2.24
CA ILE A 835 31.44 -7.22 -1.98
C ILE A 835 30.98 -7.34 -0.53
N ALA A 836 31.11 -6.26 0.23
CA ALA A 836 30.67 -6.18 1.62
C ALA A 836 29.83 -4.90 1.82
N SER A 837 28.51 -5.06 1.90
CA SER A 837 27.55 -3.95 2.00
C SER A 837 26.26 -4.37 2.74
N PRO A 838 25.90 -3.77 3.89
CA PRO A 838 26.75 -3.09 4.87
C PRO A 838 27.51 -4.07 5.79
N VAL A 839 28.69 -3.69 6.27
CA VAL A 839 29.59 -4.58 7.04
C VAL A 839 29.15 -4.78 8.50
N THR A 840 28.78 -6.01 8.87
CA THR A 840 28.57 -6.43 10.27
C THR A 840 29.80 -7.14 10.88
N LEU A 841 29.79 -7.42 12.20
CA LEU A 841 30.91 -8.09 12.89
C LEU A 841 31.15 -9.52 12.36
N GLY A 842 30.07 -10.17 11.90
CA GLY A 842 30.14 -11.46 11.21
C GLY A 842 30.83 -11.34 9.84
N ASP A 843 30.52 -10.29 9.09
CA ASP A 843 31.11 -10.04 7.78
C ASP A 843 32.58 -9.70 7.88
N ALA A 844 33.01 -8.94 8.89
CA ALA A 844 34.42 -8.66 9.14
C ALA A 844 35.25 -9.94 9.37
N LYS A 845 34.74 -10.90 10.18
CA LYS A 845 35.42 -12.20 10.40
C LYS A 845 35.43 -13.06 9.14
N MET A 846 34.35 -13.03 8.37
CA MET A 846 34.23 -13.77 7.12
C MET A 846 35.17 -13.20 6.05
N MET A 847 35.22 -11.88 5.92
CA MET A 847 36.12 -11.12 5.06
C MET A 847 37.59 -11.38 5.39
N ALA A 848 37.97 -11.41 6.67
CA ALA A 848 39.33 -11.82 7.07
C ALA A 848 39.68 -13.24 6.60
N THR A 849 38.71 -14.16 6.65
CA THR A 849 38.89 -15.53 6.17
C THR A 849 38.95 -15.60 4.64
N TRP A 850 38.13 -14.81 3.95
CA TRP A 850 38.03 -14.74 2.49
C TRP A 850 39.30 -14.17 1.87
N LEU A 851 39.76 -13.03 2.40
CA LEU A 851 40.99 -12.37 1.99
C LEU A 851 42.24 -13.18 2.34
N LYS A 852 42.20 -14.02 3.39
CA LYS A 852 43.27 -14.99 3.64
C LYS A 852 43.32 -16.10 2.58
N ARG A 853 42.17 -16.52 2.04
CA ARG A 853 42.07 -17.57 1.00
C ARG A 853 42.37 -17.09 -0.40
N SER A 854 42.13 -15.81 -0.68
CA SER A 854 42.52 -15.19 -1.95
C SER A 854 44.05 -15.14 -2.15
N GLY A 855 44.82 -15.28 -1.07
CA GLY A 855 46.27 -15.41 -1.13
C GLY A 855 46.92 -14.19 -1.79
N LYS A 856 47.56 -14.41 -2.94
CA LYS A 856 48.21 -13.35 -3.77
C LYS A 856 47.46 -13.03 -5.06
N SER A 857 46.24 -13.51 -5.23
CA SER A 857 45.42 -13.19 -6.40
C SER A 857 45.06 -11.69 -6.41
N PRO A 858 45.02 -11.04 -7.59
CA PRO A 858 44.53 -9.65 -7.71
C PRO A 858 43.12 -9.51 -7.16
N LEU A 859 42.83 -8.46 -6.39
CA LEU A 859 41.61 -8.31 -5.60
C LEU A 859 40.66 -7.25 -6.15
N ASP A 860 39.40 -7.64 -6.35
CA ASP A 860 38.31 -6.71 -6.62
C ASP A 860 37.45 -6.55 -5.36
N LEU A 861 37.22 -5.31 -4.92
CA LEU A 861 36.62 -4.99 -3.64
C LEU A 861 35.51 -3.96 -3.82
N ILE A 862 34.33 -4.23 -3.29
CA ILE A 862 33.26 -3.25 -3.08
C ILE A 862 32.96 -3.23 -1.59
N PHE A 863 32.99 -2.04 -1.00
CA PHE A 863 32.82 -1.86 0.43
C PHE A 863 31.82 -0.73 0.68
N THR A 864 30.74 -0.99 1.40
CA THR A 864 29.77 0.04 1.80
C THR A 864 29.67 0.10 3.32
N ALA A 865 29.76 1.29 3.90
CA ALA A 865 29.59 1.51 5.33
C ALA A 865 28.78 2.76 5.68
N HIS A 866 27.87 2.57 6.63
CA HIS A 866 27.11 3.64 7.29
C HIS A 866 27.53 3.68 8.77
N ASP A 867 27.93 4.86 9.26
CA ASP A 867 28.46 5.20 10.59
C ASP A 867 28.33 4.15 11.71
N ASN A 868 29.27 3.18 11.79
CA ASN A 868 29.31 2.15 12.83
C ASN A 868 30.76 1.74 13.17
N GLU A 869 31.09 1.47 14.44
CA GLU A 869 32.43 1.00 14.90
C GLU A 869 32.88 -0.33 14.25
N ILE A 870 31.94 -1.08 13.67
CA ILE A 870 32.18 -2.38 13.03
C ILE A 870 32.74 -2.22 11.60
N ALA A 871 32.36 -1.16 10.90
CA ALA A 871 32.89 -0.86 9.57
C ALA A 871 34.41 -0.64 9.61
N ASP A 872 34.93 -0.09 10.71
CA ASP A 872 36.35 0.17 10.94
C ASP A 872 37.18 -1.12 10.91
N VAL A 873 36.64 -2.19 11.51
CA VAL A 873 37.28 -3.51 11.53
C VAL A 873 37.34 -4.09 10.12
N GLY A 874 36.28 -3.94 9.34
CA GLY A 874 36.24 -4.38 7.93
C GLY A 874 37.23 -3.62 7.05
N LEU A 875 37.35 -2.31 7.25
CA LEU A 875 38.28 -1.47 6.52
C LEU A 875 39.75 -1.78 6.86
N ASP A 876 40.11 -1.94 8.13
CA ASP A 876 41.45 -2.38 8.54
C ASP A 876 41.82 -3.73 7.91
N ILE A 877 40.87 -4.67 7.88
CA ILE A 877 41.05 -5.96 7.22
C ILE A 877 41.29 -5.80 5.70
N ALA A 878 40.55 -4.93 5.01
CA ALA A 878 40.79 -4.65 3.58
C ALA A 878 42.17 -4.05 3.33
N LEU A 879 42.55 -3.05 4.13
CA LEU A 879 43.79 -2.28 3.98
C LEU A 879 45.04 -3.15 4.12
N ARG A 880 45.00 -4.20 4.96
CA ARG A 880 46.10 -5.18 5.10
C ARG A 880 46.39 -5.96 3.81
N HIS A 881 45.47 -5.97 2.85
CA HIS A 881 45.59 -6.68 1.58
C HIS A 881 45.80 -5.74 0.37
N LYS A 882 46.08 -4.44 0.60
CA LYS A 882 46.17 -3.42 -0.46
C LYS A 882 47.19 -3.70 -1.56
N SER A 883 48.28 -4.41 -1.26
CA SER A 883 49.29 -4.80 -2.28
C SER A 883 48.73 -5.65 -3.42
N HIS A 884 47.54 -6.24 -3.26
CA HIS A 884 46.87 -7.05 -4.27
C HIS A 884 45.65 -6.38 -4.90
N TRP A 885 45.26 -5.17 -4.47
CA TRP A 885 44.08 -4.50 -5.01
C TRP A 885 44.18 -4.27 -6.52
N ARG A 886 43.09 -4.55 -7.24
CA ARG A 886 42.92 -4.36 -8.67
C ARG A 886 41.78 -3.40 -8.97
N ASP A 887 40.55 -3.71 -8.57
CA ASP A 887 39.39 -2.83 -8.74
C ASP A 887 38.72 -2.59 -7.39
N VAL A 888 38.70 -1.34 -6.90
CA VAL A 888 38.22 -1.03 -5.54
C VAL A 888 37.14 0.05 -5.58
N MET A 889 36.03 -0.19 -4.90
CA MET A 889 34.97 0.77 -4.65
C MET A 889 34.69 0.86 -3.15
N ILE A 890 34.70 2.08 -2.61
CA ILE A 890 34.38 2.39 -1.22
C ILE A 890 33.21 3.36 -1.24
N ASP A 891 32.13 3.01 -0.58
CA ASP A 891 30.94 3.82 -0.37
C ASP A 891 30.78 4.06 1.13
N TRP A 892 30.85 5.31 1.56
CA TRP A 892 31.00 5.65 2.97
C TRP A 892 30.15 6.85 3.34
N SER A 893 29.27 6.70 4.34
CA SER A 893 28.32 7.77 4.70
C SER A 893 29.00 9.11 5.01
N ASN A 894 30.06 9.13 5.84
CA ASN A 894 30.70 10.38 6.26
C ASN A 894 32.23 10.34 6.24
N LEU A 895 32.85 11.25 5.49
CA LEU A 895 34.31 11.34 5.35
C LEU A 895 35.02 11.76 6.65
N SER A 896 34.35 12.50 7.56
CA SER A 896 34.93 12.93 8.85
C SER A 896 34.95 11.83 9.92
N THR A 897 34.09 10.80 9.79
CA THR A 897 34.15 9.64 10.70
C THR A 897 35.15 8.62 10.24
N LEU A 898 35.44 8.56 8.94
CA LEU A 898 36.55 7.79 8.39
C LEU A 898 37.90 8.30 8.93
N ALA A 899 38.06 9.61 9.13
CA ALA A 899 39.35 10.24 9.33
C ALA A 899 40.11 9.98 10.65
N PRO A 900 39.54 10.24 11.85
CA PRO A 900 40.19 9.88 13.11
C PRO A 900 40.41 8.36 13.25
N ARG A 901 39.59 7.57 12.56
CA ARG A 901 39.57 6.10 12.63
C ARG A 901 40.65 5.45 11.76
N LEU A 902 40.96 6.07 10.62
CA LEU A 902 42.17 5.75 9.85
C LEU A 902 43.45 6.04 10.64
N VAL A 903 43.49 7.17 11.36
CA VAL A 903 44.65 7.59 12.17
C VAL A 903 44.84 6.73 13.42
N SER A 904 43.76 6.33 14.10
CA SER A 904 43.81 5.52 15.33
C SER A 904 44.17 4.05 15.11
N SER A 905 44.03 3.53 13.88
CA SER A 905 44.36 2.14 13.52
C SER A 905 45.85 1.78 13.59
N GLY A 906 46.76 2.77 13.72
CA GLY A 906 48.21 2.55 13.70
C GLY A 906 48.77 2.11 12.34
N SER A 907 47.91 1.74 11.40
CA SER A 907 48.20 1.49 9.99
C SER A 907 48.11 2.79 9.21
N SER A 908 49.22 3.54 9.14
CA SER A 908 49.27 4.65 8.19
C SER A 908 49.05 4.10 6.78
N PHE A 909 48.29 4.83 5.94
CA PHE A 909 48.25 4.56 4.49
C PHE A 909 49.66 4.53 3.86
N ASN A 910 50.68 5.01 4.57
CA ASN A 910 51.80 5.76 4.06
C ASN A 910 53.08 4.95 3.76
N THR A 911 53.03 3.63 3.52
CA THR A 911 54.29 2.88 3.26
C THR A 911 54.26 1.70 2.29
N ALA A 912 53.11 1.10 1.94
CA ALA A 912 53.08 -0.09 1.08
C ALA A 912 52.39 0.20 -0.27
N PRO A 913 53.07 -0.05 -1.41
CA PRO A 913 52.54 0.27 -2.75
C PRO A 913 51.35 -0.62 -3.12
N THR A 914 50.48 -0.09 -3.99
CA THR A 914 49.31 -0.77 -4.59
C THR A 914 49.56 -1.04 -6.09
N PRO A 915 50.53 -1.91 -6.43
CA PRO A 915 51.05 -2.03 -7.80
C PRO A 915 50.06 -2.62 -8.81
N LEU A 916 48.98 -3.26 -8.36
CA LEU A 916 48.00 -3.92 -9.22
C LEU A 916 46.72 -3.10 -9.45
N LEU A 917 46.58 -1.94 -8.79
CA LEU A 917 45.35 -1.15 -8.79
C LEU A 917 45.12 -0.54 -10.18
N LEU A 918 43.99 -0.89 -10.79
CA LEU A 918 43.51 -0.43 -12.10
C LEU A 918 42.33 0.53 -11.95
N LYS A 919 41.41 0.28 -11.01
CA LYS A 919 40.24 1.14 -10.77
C LYS A 919 40.07 1.45 -9.29
N PHE A 920 39.79 2.70 -8.97
CA PHE A 920 39.45 3.14 -7.62
C PHE A 920 38.25 4.07 -7.65
N ALA A 921 37.24 3.80 -6.83
CA ALA A 921 36.04 4.62 -6.67
C ALA A 921 35.77 4.89 -5.18
N LEU A 922 35.51 6.13 -4.83
CA LEU A 922 35.12 6.57 -3.48
C LEU A 922 33.82 7.37 -3.59
N PHE A 923 32.77 6.93 -2.89
CA PHE A 923 31.48 7.62 -2.80
C PHE A 923 31.25 8.04 -1.35
N THR A 924 30.83 9.29 -1.15
CA THR A 924 30.55 9.83 0.19
C THR A 924 29.27 10.66 0.24
N GLU A 925 28.51 10.61 1.33
CA GLU A 925 27.28 11.41 1.46
C GLU A 925 27.60 12.85 1.93
N PHE A 926 28.51 13.01 2.89
CA PHE A 926 28.86 14.32 3.51
C PHE A 926 30.35 14.68 3.39
N ALA A 927 30.65 15.96 3.10
CA ALA A 927 31.99 16.53 3.18
C ALA A 927 32.20 17.27 4.53
N TYR A 928 33.04 16.72 5.43
CA TYR A 928 33.89 17.30 6.52
C TYR A 928 33.38 18.19 7.70
N ALA A 929 34.31 18.47 8.63
CA ALA A 929 34.39 19.55 9.62
C ALA A 929 35.82 20.19 9.54
N GLU A 930 36.05 21.37 10.11
CA GLU A 930 37.17 22.31 9.85
C GLU A 930 38.65 21.83 9.93
N ASP A 931 38.98 20.56 10.25
CA ASP A 931 40.36 20.19 10.67
C ASP A 931 40.98 18.94 9.99
N ASP A 932 40.57 18.59 8.76
CA ASP A 932 40.79 17.24 8.19
C ASP A 932 41.74 17.12 6.97
N SER A 933 42.67 18.06 6.78
CA SER A 933 43.66 18.04 5.67
C SER A 933 44.52 16.76 5.58
N GLY A 934 44.53 15.91 6.61
CA GLY A 934 45.32 14.68 6.69
C GLY A 934 44.82 13.49 5.87
N VAL A 935 43.52 13.34 5.61
CA VAL A 935 42.97 12.11 4.98
C VAL A 935 42.96 12.16 3.46
N ALA A 936 42.55 13.30 2.90
CA ALA A 936 42.70 13.54 1.46
C ALA A 936 44.18 13.36 1.06
N THR A 937 45.11 13.91 1.86
CA THR A 937 46.55 13.73 1.69
C THR A 937 46.99 12.25 1.76
N GLN A 938 46.42 11.45 2.67
CA GLN A 938 46.73 10.02 2.80
C GLN A 938 46.17 9.16 1.65
N LEU A 939 44.96 9.45 1.18
CA LEU A 939 44.37 8.80 0.00
C LEU A 939 45.16 9.17 -1.27
N VAL A 940 45.55 10.44 -1.41
CA VAL A 940 46.44 10.89 -2.49
C VAL A 940 47.79 10.17 -2.42
N ALA A 941 48.38 9.99 -1.23
CA ALA A 941 49.61 9.22 -1.08
C ALA A 941 49.45 7.74 -1.46
N LEU A 942 48.34 7.09 -1.11
CA LEU A 942 48.02 5.72 -1.51
C LEU A 942 47.93 5.60 -3.03
N LEU A 943 47.10 6.44 -3.65
CA LEU A 943 46.88 6.43 -5.09
C LEU A 943 48.16 6.82 -5.85
N GLY A 944 48.98 7.71 -5.30
CA GLY A 944 50.31 8.06 -5.82
C GLY A 944 51.27 6.87 -5.93
N SER A 945 51.01 5.79 -5.18
CA SER A 945 51.76 4.53 -5.25
C SER A 945 51.16 3.48 -6.21
N SER A 946 50.21 3.87 -7.06
CA SER A 946 49.47 2.99 -8.00
C SER A 946 49.85 3.26 -9.46
N PRO A 947 51.00 2.77 -9.97
CA PRO A 947 51.50 3.10 -11.31
C PRO A 947 50.64 2.59 -12.47
N ASN A 948 49.67 1.71 -12.20
CA ASN A 948 48.79 1.09 -13.19
C ASN A 948 47.35 1.64 -13.15
N LEU A 949 47.06 2.65 -12.32
CA LEU A 949 45.71 3.19 -12.15
C LEU A 949 45.20 3.78 -13.48
N ARG A 950 44.03 3.31 -13.91
CA ARG A 950 43.36 3.71 -15.17
C ARG A 950 42.07 4.48 -14.94
N THR A 951 41.31 4.15 -13.89
CA THR A 951 40.05 4.83 -13.56
C THR A 951 40.11 5.33 -12.11
N LEU A 952 39.84 6.61 -11.90
CA LEU A 952 39.63 7.20 -10.59
C LEU A 952 38.26 7.87 -10.54
N ARG A 953 37.42 7.47 -9.58
CA ARG A 953 36.18 8.15 -9.25
C ARG A 953 36.19 8.59 -7.79
N TRP A 954 35.85 9.84 -7.54
CA TRP A 954 35.69 10.39 -6.21
C TRP A 954 34.43 11.26 -6.24
N GLU A 955 33.35 10.74 -5.64
CA GLU A 955 32.02 11.33 -5.68
C GLU A 955 31.52 11.66 -4.26
N THR A 956 30.85 12.79 -4.11
CA THR A 956 30.34 13.35 -2.84
C THR A 956 28.94 13.91 -3.08
N GLN A 957 27.94 13.54 -2.26
CA GLN A 957 26.52 13.87 -2.51
C GLN A 957 26.04 15.24 -1.99
N GLN A 958 26.67 15.88 -0.98
CA GLN A 958 26.24 17.19 -0.45
C GLN A 958 27.25 18.35 -0.62
N TYR A 959 26.70 19.54 -0.91
CA TYR A 959 27.36 20.85 -1.07
C TYR A 959 27.55 21.53 0.29
N LEU A 960 28.79 21.82 0.71
CA LEU A 960 29.07 22.68 1.87
C LEU A 960 30.08 23.77 1.46
N PHE A 961 29.65 25.03 1.56
CA PHE A 961 30.19 26.22 0.87
C PHE A 961 31.38 26.95 1.53
N GLU A 962 32.19 26.35 2.41
CA GLU A 962 33.30 27.09 3.05
C GLU A 962 34.54 26.23 3.33
N ARG A 963 35.23 25.64 2.33
CA ARG A 963 36.34 24.67 2.62
C ARG A 963 37.46 24.61 1.59
N GLU A 964 38.69 24.31 2.06
CA GLU A 964 39.90 24.21 1.22
C GLU A 964 39.79 23.12 0.12
N PRO A 965 40.27 23.40 -1.12
CA PRO A 965 40.35 22.45 -2.22
C PRO A 965 41.16 21.17 -1.91
N VAL A 966 40.77 20.04 -2.50
CA VAL A 966 41.50 18.77 -2.40
C VAL A 966 42.79 18.80 -3.20
N ARG A 967 43.94 18.80 -2.50
CA ARG A 967 45.25 18.82 -3.15
C ARG A 967 45.67 17.47 -3.74
N LEU A 968 45.60 17.33 -5.06
CA LEU A 968 45.99 16.11 -5.78
C LEU A 968 47.48 16.03 -6.16
N GLN A 969 48.31 16.93 -5.61
CA GLN A 969 49.76 16.99 -5.89
C GLN A 969 50.47 15.75 -5.33
N GLY A 970 50.70 14.74 -6.17
CA GLY A 970 51.38 13.50 -5.78
C GLY A 970 50.87 12.24 -6.50
N LEU A 971 49.76 12.33 -7.22
CA LEU A 971 49.22 11.22 -7.98
C LEU A 971 50.08 10.89 -9.22
N ALA A 972 50.50 9.64 -9.35
CA ALA A 972 51.17 9.11 -10.53
C ALA A 972 50.12 8.74 -11.59
N MET A 973 49.69 9.73 -12.38
CA MET A 973 48.51 9.61 -13.26
C MET A 973 48.84 9.33 -14.73
N ASN A 974 50.07 8.95 -15.05
CA ASN A 974 50.52 8.76 -16.44
C ASN A 974 49.80 7.62 -17.19
N GLN A 975 49.13 6.71 -16.48
CA GLN A 975 48.30 5.63 -17.05
C GLN A 975 46.78 5.88 -16.95
N LEU A 976 46.36 7.01 -16.37
CA LEU A 976 44.95 7.31 -16.14
C LEU A 976 44.23 7.57 -17.48
N ARG A 977 43.05 6.97 -17.61
CA ARG A 977 42.14 7.10 -18.77
C ARG A 977 40.80 7.71 -18.39
N GLU A 978 40.31 7.44 -17.19
CA GLU A 978 39.03 7.95 -16.72
C GLU A 978 39.18 8.64 -15.37
N LEU A 979 38.65 9.85 -15.27
CA LEU A 979 38.65 10.67 -14.07
C LEU A 979 37.26 11.24 -13.81
N HIS A 980 36.71 10.98 -12.62
CA HIS A 980 35.45 11.56 -12.16
C HIS A 980 35.67 12.17 -10.78
N LEU A 981 35.52 13.47 -10.64
CA LEU A 981 35.68 14.20 -9.38
C LEU A 981 34.45 15.08 -9.13
N THR A 982 33.69 14.77 -8.09
CA THR A 982 32.61 15.63 -7.58
C THR A 982 32.95 16.22 -6.21
N CYS A 983 34.24 16.42 -5.93
CA CYS A 983 34.77 17.12 -4.77
C CYS A 983 35.34 18.50 -5.16
N MET A 984 35.43 19.43 -4.21
CA MET A 984 36.05 20.74 -4.39
C MET A 984 37.52 20.61 -4.83
N ILE A 985 37.88 21.14 -6.00
CA ILE A 985 39.24 21.17 -6.55
C ILE A 985 39.51 22.54 -7.18
N SER A 986 40.71 23.08 -7.04
CA SER A 986 41.03 24.38 -7.66
C SER A 986 41.29 24.24 -9.16
N ILE A 987 41.07 25.32 -9.92
CA ILE A 987 41.42 25.37 -11.35
C ILE A 987 42.90 25.02 -11.57
N LEU A 988 43.80 25.51 -10.72
CA LEU A 988 45.24 25.23 -10.81
C LEU A 988 45.54 23.74 -10.69
N GLU A 989 44.87 23.05 -9.77
CA GLU A 989 45.06 21.62 -9.57
C GLU A 989 44.44 20.78 -10.69
N CYS A 990 43.30 21.21 -11.23
CA CYS A 990 42.73 20.62 -12.44
C CYS A 990 43.70 20.73 -13.62
N SER A 991 44.28 21.91 -13.85
CA SER A 991 45.27 22.14 -14.91
C SER A 991 46.50 21.25 -14.75
N HIS A 992 47.06 21.16 -13.54
CA HIS A 992 48.21 20.29 -13.27
C HIS A 992 47.89 18.80 -13.45
N LEU A 993 46.69 18.37 -13.06
CA LEU A 993 46.23 16.99 -13.20
C LEU A 993 46.08 16.62 -14.68
N MET A 994 45.44 17.49 -15.47
CA MET A 994 45.27 17.33 -16.91
C MET A 994 46.62 17.31 -17.63
N GLU A 995 47.57 18.17 -17.25
CA GLU A 995 48.93 18.14 -17.83
C GLU A 995 49.63 16.80 -17.61
N LYS A 996 49.44 16.17 -16.44
CA LYS A 996 50.10 14.92 -16.04
C LYS A 996 49.37 13.66 -16.52
N THR A 997 48.29 13.78 -17.29
CA THR A 997 47.43 12.66 -17.73
C THR A 997 47.29 12.59 -19.26
N PRO A 998 48.39 12.40 -20.02
CA PRO A 998 48.35 12.44 -21.50
C PRO A 998 47.51 11.32 -22.14
N LEU A 999 47.12 10.31 -21.36
CA LEU A 999 46.28 9.18 -21.79
C LEU A 999 44.80 9.33 -21.43
N LEU A 1000 44.39 10.46 -20.84
CA LEU A 1000 43.01 10.69 -20.39
C LEU A 1000 42.04 10.64 -21.58
N GLU A 1001 40.98 9.84 -21.43
CA GLU A 1001 39.91 9.60 -22.42
C GLU A 1001 38.57 10.19 -21.93
N VAL A 1002 38.33 10.18 -20.62
CA VAL A 1002 37.12 10.70 -19.94
C VAL A 1002 37.52 11.55 -18.73
N CYS A 1003 36.94 12.75 -18.60
CA CYS A 1003 37.16 13.64 -17.47
C CYS A 1003 35.85 14.34 -17.08
N ILE A 1004 35.39 14.13 -15.84
CA ILE A 1004 34.17 14.74 -15.27
C ILE A 1004 34.53 15.48 -13.99
N LEU A 1005 34.22 16.78 -13.92
CA LEU A 1005 34.54 17.67 -12.80
C LEU A 1005 33.27 18.44 -12.38
N THR A 1006 32.96 18.53 -11.07
CA THR A 1006 31.66 19.08 -10.62
C THR A 1006 31.73 20.29 -9.67
N PHE A 1007 32.86 20.50 -8.99
CA PHE A 1007 33.03 21.57 -8.01
C PHE A 1007 34.41 22.21 -8.16
N VAL A 1008 34.58 23.02 -9.20
CA VAL A 1008 35.88 23.65 -9.48
C VAL A 1008 35.89 25.08 -8.89
N GLU A 1009 36.83 25.39 -8.00
CA GLU A 1009 37.01 26.69 -7.31
C GLU A 1009 38.10 27.57 -7.99
N ASP A 1010 37.93 28.90 -8.02
CA ASP A 1010 38.96 29.85 -8.46
C ASP A 1010 40.08 29.96 -7.38
N PRO A 1011 41.38 29.91 -7.71
CA PRO A 1011 42.44 30.17 -6.75
C PRO A 1011 42.28 31.52 -6.02
N LYS A 1012 42.49 31.53 -4.69
CA LYS A 1012 42.73 32.76 -3.93
C LYS A 1012 43.96 33.49 -4.51
N GLU A 1013 43.96 34.83 -4.51
CA GLU A 1013 44.86 35.78 -5.21
C GLU A 1013 46.38 35.47 -5.31
N GLU A 1014 46.92 34.45 -4.64
CA GLU A 1014 48.35 34.10 -4.63
C GLU A 1014 48.77 33.01 -5.65
N ASP A 1015 47.85 32.36 -6.37
CA ASP A 1015 48.12 31.24 -7.28
C ASP A 1015 47.81 31.55 -8.76
N GLU A 1016 48.63 32.39 -9.42
CA GLU A 1016 48.49 32.63 -10.87
C GLU A 1016 48.86 31.36 -11.68
N LEU A 1017 47.91 30.88 -12.51
CA LEU A 1017 48.18 29.87 -13.53
C LEU A 1017 49.38 30.31 -14.40
N PRO A 1018 50.27 29.39 -14.83
CA PRO A 1018 51.38 29.73 -15.72
C PRO A 1018 50.84 30.29 -17.05
N ILE A 1019 50.85 31.63 -17.18
CA ILE A 1019 50.36 32.34 -18.36
C ILE A 1019 51.17 31.87 -19.58
N GLY A 1020 50.48 31.29 -20.58
CA GLY A 1020 51.06 30.95 -21.88
C GLY A 1020 51.38 29.48 -22.14
N LYS A 1021 51.04 28.55 -21.24
CA LYS A 1021 51.23 27.10 -21.47
C LYS A 1021 49.93 26.42 -21.88
N THR A 1022 49.88 25.86 -23.09
CA THR A 1022 48.72 25.08 -23.57
C THR A 1022 48.78 23.63 -23.09
N ILE A 1023 47.73 23.18 -22.40
CA ILE A 1023 47.47 21.80 -22.01
C ILE A 1023 46.81 21.10 -23.20
N VAL A 1024 47.50 20.09 -23.74
CA VAL A 1024 47.02 19.30 -24.88
C VAL A 1024 46.72 17.89 -24.43
N LEU A 1025 45.46 17.48 -24.52
CA LEU A 1025 45.03 16.10 -24.24
C LEU A 1025 44.54 15.42 -25.52
N PRO A 1026 45.43 14.72 -26.25
CA PRO A 1026 45.12 14.21 -27.59
C PRO A 1026 44.15 13.01 -27.59
N LYS A 1027 43.83 12.44 -26.43
CA LYS A 1027 42.93 11.28 -26.30
C LYS A 1027 41.62 11.59 -25.61
N LEU A 1028 41.47 12.79 -25.04
CA LEU A 1028 40.27 13.13 -24.27
C LEU A 1028 39.09 13.25 -25.23
N SER A 1029 38.13 12.35 -25.07
CA SER A 1029 36.98 12.21 -25.95
C SER A 1029 35.67 12.63 -25.26
N HIS A 1030 35.63 12.59 -23.93
CA HIS A 1030 34.51 13.06 -23.11
C HIS A 1030 35.01 14.01 -22.02
N PHE A 1031 34.46 15.22 -21.99
CA PHE A 1031 34.76 16.24 -20.99
C PHE A 1031 33.47 16.83 -20.44
N ALA A 1032 33.26 16.70 -19.13
CA ALA A 1032 32.14 17.29 -18.42
C ALA A 1032 32.63 18.20 -17.28
N LEU A 1033 32.10 19.41 -17.20
CA LEU A 1033 32.50 20.41 -16.22
C LEU A 1033 31.28 21.12 -15.62
N LYS A 1034 31.18 21.11 -14.30
CA LYS A 1034 30.18 21.87 -13.55
C LYS A 1034 30.87 22.76 -12.51
N THR A 1035 30.50 24.04 -12.48
CA THR A 1035 31.18 25.08 -11.68
C THR A 1035 30.33 26.36 -11.65
N ASP A 1036 30.62 27.24 -10.69
CA ASP A 1036 30.09 28.59 -10.54
C ASP A 1036 31.19 29.68 -10.67
N GLN A 1037 32.42 29.30 -11.03
CA GLN A 1037 33.62 30.15 -10.99
C GLN A 1037 34.08 30.63 -12.37
N ASN A 1038 34.88 31.70 -12.42
CA ASN A 1038 35.43 32.21 -13.68
C ASN A 1038 36.42 31.23 -14.35
N LEU A 1039 35.99 30.59 -15.43
CA LEU A 1039 36.79 29.62 -16.18
C LEU A 1039 37.71 30.22 -17.26
N SER A 1040 37.85 31.55 -17.34
CA SER A 1040 38.59 32.20 -18.44
C SER A 1040 39.99 31.63 -18.64
N SER A 1041 40.78 31.63 -17.57
CA SER A 1041 42.18 31.19 -17.56
C SER A 1041 42.31 29.70 -17.89
N PHE A 1042 41.36 28.89 -17.40
CA PHE A 1042 41.28 27.46 -17.69
C PHE A 1042 41.02 27.21 -19.17
N PHE A 1043 39.99 27.83 -19.75
CA PHE A 1043 39.69 27.68 -21.17
C PHE A 1043 40.81 28.22 -22.06
N TRP A 1044 41.51 29.30 -21.70
CA TRP A 1044 42.69 29.78 -22.47
C TRP A 1044 43.81 28.74 -22.55
N SER A 1045 43.95 27.90 -21.53
CA SER A 1045 45.00 26.89 -21.46
C SER A 1045 44.67 25.58 -22.20
N LEU A 1046 43.40 25.27 -22.46
CA LEU A 1046 42.99 23.96 -22.98
C LEU A 1046 43.06 23.84 -24.52
N CYS A 1047 43.50 22.67 -24.98
CA CYS A 1047 43.39 22.19 -26.36
C CYS A 1047 43.06 20.69 -26.38
N LEU A 1048 41.86 20.33 -26.82
CA LEU A 1048 41.29 18.98 -26.74
C LEU A 1048 40.93 18.43 -28.14
N PRO A 1049 41.91 18.04 -28.97
CA PRO A 1049 41.69 17.78 -30.40
C PRO A 1049 40.82 16.57 -30.73
N SER A 1050 40.62 15.65 -29.77
CA SER A 1050 39.83 14.42 -29.96
C SER A 1050 38.47 14.46 -29.27
N LEU A 1051 38.05 15.63 -28.78
CA LEU A 1051 36.83 15.77 -27.99
C LEU A 1051 35.59 15.51 -28.84
N LYS A 1052 34.76 14.57 -28.38
CA LYS A 1052 33.50 14.16 -29.02
C LYS A 1052 32.28 14.52 -28.19
N HIS A 1053 32.40 14.49 -26.87
CA HIS A 1053 31.34 14.80 -25.93
C HIS A 1053 31.79 15.93 -25.01
N LEU A 1054 31.04 17.03 -25.01
CA LEU A 1054 31.29 18.20 -24.17
C LEU A 1054 30.03 18.56 -23.39
N ASP A 1055 30.11 18.50 -22.06
CA ASP A 1055 29.03 18.86 -21.15
C ASP A 1055 29.49 19.99 -20.22
N ILE A 1056 28.84 21.15 -20.25
CA ILE A 1056 29.20 22.28 -19.38
C ILE A 1056 27.95 22.77 -18.64
N GLU A 1057 28.02 22.81 -17.32
CA GLU A 1057 27.01 23.42 -16.45
C GLU A 1057 27.65 24.56 -15.63
N PHE A 1058 27.25 25.79 -15.92
CA PHE A 1058 27.66 26.99 -15.19
C PHE A 1058 26.52 27.42 -14.27
N ARG A 1059 26.68 27.23 -12.97
CA ARG A 1059 25.59 27.43 -12.01
C ARG A 1059 25.31 28.90 -11.74
N HIS A 1060 24.01 29.23 -11.67
CA HIS A 1060 23.50 30.49 -11.11
C HIS A 1060 23.15 30.30 -9.63
N ASN A 1061 23.45 31.28 -8.78
CA ASN A 1061 23.37 31.20 -7.31
C ASN A 1061 21.95 31.08 -6.72
N ASP A 1062 20.90 31.04 -7.54
CA ASP A 1062 19.50 30.90 -7.11
C ASP A 1062 19.16 29.54 -6.45
N ASP A 1063 20.05 28.55 -6.55
CA ASP A 1063 19.92 27.26 -5.85
C ASP A 1063 20.47 27.30 -4.40
N THR A 1064 20.81 28.48 -3.87
CA THR A 1064 21.22 28.63 -2.46
C THR A 1064 20.10 29.25 -1.62
N GLU A 1065 19.49 28.43 -0.75
CA GLU A 1065 18.56 28.84 0.32
C GLU A 1065 19.21 29.77 1.38
N TYR A 1066 20.43 30.28 1.13
CA TYR A 1066 21.33 30.88 2.11
C TYR A 1066 22.08 32.12 1.57
N GLY A 1067 21.35 33.17 1.17
CA GLY A 1067 21.66 34.59 1.44
C GLY A 1067 23.08 35.19 1.29
N TYR A 1068 23.99 34.69 0.44
CA TYR A 1068 25.29 35.35 0.22
C TYR A 1068 25.29 36.28 -1.01
N ASN A 1069 25.56 37.57 -0.78
CA ASN A 1069 25.70 38.62 -1.80
C ASN A 1069 27.14 38.69 -2.33
N GLU A 1070 27.61 37.68 -3.06
CA GLU A 1070 28.86 37.80 -3.84
C GLU A 1070 28.58 38.30 -5.28
N PRO A 1071 29.46 39.14 -5.86
CA PRO A 1071 29.30 39.66 -7.21
C PRO A 1071 29.38 38.54 -8.24
N PHE A 1072 28.38 38.47 -9.12
CA PHE A 1072 28.21 37.47 -10.16
C PHE A 1072 29.46 37.30 -11.04
N HIS A 1073 29.92 36.06 -11.25
CA HIS A 1073 30.92 35.75 -12.27
C HIS A 1073 30.27 35.71 -13.66
N GLU A 1074 30.75 36.55 -14.59
CA GLU A 1074 30.31 36.53 -15.98
C GLU A 1074 30.84 35.29 -16.71
N TRP A 1075 29.99 34.69 -17.56
CA TRP A 1075 30.39 33.57 -18.42
C TRP A 1075 31.53 34.00 -19.37
N PRO A 1076 32.68 33.29 -19.39
CA PRO A 1076 33.86 33.71 -20.14
C PRO A 1076 33.78 33.35 -21.63
N GLN A 1077 32.82 33.95 -22.33
CA GLN A 1077 32.48 33.64 -23.72
C GLN A 1077 33.70 33.64 -24.66
N ALA A 1078 34.53 34.70 -24.62
CA ALA A 1078 35.70 34.81 -25.50
C ALA A 1078 36.73 33.69 -25.28
N ALA A 1079 36.96 33.29 -24.03
CA ALA A 1079 37.89 32.22 -23.69
C ALA A 1079 37.35 30.86 -24.15
N PHE A 1080 36.05 30.63 -23.97
CA PHE A 1080 35.36 29.42 -24.41
C PHE A 1080 35.36 29.27 -25.94
N MET A 1081 35.06 30.34 -26.69
CA MET A 1081 35.14 30.31 -28.16
C MET A 1081 36.55 30.01 -28.65
N SER A 1082 37.55 30.61 -28.01
CA SER A 1082 38.94 30.34 -28.36
C SER A 1082 39.33 28.89 -28.07
N PHE A 1083 38.85 28.30 -26.97
CA PHE A 1083 39.02 26.88 -26.67
C PHE A 1083 38.44 25.98 -27.77
N LEU A 1084 37.19 26.21 -28.18
CA LEU A 1084 36.54 25.45 -29.25
C LEU A 1084 37.30 25.59 -30.58
N GLY A 1085 37.67 26.83 -30.93
CA GLY A 1085 38.43 27.12 -32.15
C GLY A 1085 39.81 26.47 -32.19
N ARG A 1086 40.55 26.48 -31.07
CA ARG A 1086 41.89 25.85 -30.98
C ARG A 1086 41.82 24.32 -31.01
N SER A 1087 40.72 23.74 -30.53
CA SER A 1087 40.58 22.28 -30.40
C SER A 1087 39.98 21.63 -31.65
N THR A 1088 39.30 22.37 -32.53
CA THR A 1088 38.66 21.84 -33.76
C THR A 1088 37.73 20.65 -33.52
N CYS A 1089 37.19 20.53 -32.30
CA CYS A 1089 36.59 19.32 -31.74
C CYS A 1089 35.58 18.66 -32.71
N PRO A 1090 35.76 17.38 -33.10
CA PRO A 1090 34.77 16.63 -33.86
C PRO A 1090 33.62 16.19 -32.95
N LEU A 1091 32.93 17.16 -32.33
CA LEU A 1091 31.85 16.91 -31.39
C LEU A 1091 30.74 16.11 -32.08
N SER A 1092 30.32 15.04 -31.41
CA SER A 1092 29.08 14.31 -31.67
C SER A 1092 28.00 14.66 -30.65
N HIS A 1093 28.38 15.09 -29.44
CA HIS A 1093 27.47 15.54 -28.38
C HIS A 1093 27.93 16.86 -27.77
N LEU A 1094 26.98 17.79 -27.61
CA LEU A 1094 27.19 19.07 -26.94
C LEU A 1094 26.04 19.35 -25.97
N SER A 1095 26.32 19.40 -24.66
CA SER A 1095 25.39 19.90 -23.64
C SER A 1095 25.92 21.19 -23.02
N LEU A 1096 25.11 22.25 -23.05
CA LEU A 1096 25.44 23.54 -22.43
C LEU A 1096 24.30 23.99 -21.52
N GLU A 1097 24.63 24.27 -20.27
CA GLU A 1097 23.81 24.96 -19.29
C GLU A 1097 24.58 26.19 -18.78
N VAL A 1098 24.67 27.23 -19.61
CA VAL A 1098 25.49 28.42 -19.34
C VAL A 1098 24.74 29.72 -19.71
N PRO A 1099 25.00 30.86 -19.04
CA PRO A 1099 24.36 32.14 -19.35
C PRO A 1099 25.01 32.78 -20.59
N ILE A 1100 24.79 32.18 -21.77
CA ILE A 1100 25.28 32.66 -23.07
C ILE A 1100 24.16 33.37 -23.84
N ALA A 1101 24.45 34.53 -24.41
CA ALA A 1101 23.50 35.25 -25.26
C ALA A 1101 23.34 34.56 -26.64
N GLU A 1102 22.24 34.84 -27.34
CA GLU A 1102 21.90 34.20 -28.62
C GLU A 1102 23.00 34.35 -29.68
N ASP A 1103 23.59 35.55 -29.81
CA ASP A 1103 24.70 35.85 -30.72
C ASP A 1103 25.95 35.03 -30.38
N GLY A 1104 26.26 34.92 -29.08
CA GLY A 1104 27.33 34.07 -28.57
C GLY A 1104 27.11 32.59 -28.85
N LEU A 1105 25.88 32.09 -28.71
CA LEU A 1105 25.58 30.70 -29.04
C LEU A 1105 25.63 30.42 -30.55
N VAL A 1106 25.19 31.36 -31.38
CA VAL A 1106 25.37 31.29 -32.84
C VAL A 1106 26.85 31.21 -33.20
N GLU A 1107 27.70 32.00 -32.54
CA GLU A 1107 29.16 31.95 -32.70
C GLU A 1107 29.72 30.61 -32.22
N CYS A 1108 29.31 30.09 -31.05
CA CYS A 1108 29.68 28.76 -30.54
C CYS A 1108 29.45 27.68 -31.59
N LEU A 1109 28.20 27.59 -32.08
CA LEU A 1109 27.81 26.60 -33.06
C LEU A 1109 28.55 26.76 -34.39
N ARG A 1110 29.11 27.94 -34.74
CA ARG A 1110 30.00 28.11 -35.92
C ARG A 1110 31.36 27.45 -35.75
N HIS A 1111 31.83 27.27 -34.52
CA HIS A 1111 33.07 26.56 -34.23
C HIS A 1111 32.88 25.05 -34.03
N VAL A 1112 31.64 24.57 -33.90
CA VAL A 1112 31.31 23.15 -33.77
C VAL A 1112 31.32 22.47 -35.15
N SER A 1113 31.91 21.28 -35.20
CA SER A 1113 32.04 20.51 -36.44
C SER A 1113 30.69 19.98 -36.97
N PRO A 1114 30.58 19.66 -38.27
CA PRO A 1114 29.38 19.06 -38.86
C PRO A 1114 29.02 17.65 -38.35
N THR A 1115 29.85 17.04 -37.48
CA THR A 1115 29.62 15.69 -36.95
C THR A 1115 28.68 15.65 -35.75
N LEU A 1116 28.11 16.80 -35.34
CA LEU A 1116 27.21 16.89 -34.20
C LEU A 1116 25.95 16.04 -34.44
N GLU A 1117 25.71 15.09 -33.54
CA GLU A 1117 24.58 14.17 -33.55
C GLU A 1117 23.54 14.53 -32.47
N ASP A 1118 24.00 15.10 -31.35
CA ASP A 1118 23.17 15.46 -30.20
C ASP A 1118 23.52 16.86 -29.67
N LEU A 1119 22.50 17.70 -29.50
CA LEU A 1119 22.58 19.06 -29.00
C LEU A 1119 21.59 19.27 -27.86
N CYS A 1120 22.08 19.45 -26.64
CA CYS A 1120 21.26 19.73 -25.46
C CYS A 1120 21.58 21.12 -24.90
N LEU A 1121 20.61 22.03 -24.96
CA LEU A 1121 20.77 23.40 -24.47
C LEU A 1121 19.79 23.63 -23.32
N ARG A 1122 20.33 23.84 -22.12
CA ARG A 1122 19.57 24.13 -20.90
C ARG A 1122 19.80 25.59 -20.51
N VAL A 1123 18.75 26.35 -20.27
CA VAL A 1123 18.84 27.77 -19.95
C VAL A 1123 17.85 28.05 -18.82
N LYS A 1124 18.35 28.61 -17.71
CA LYS A 1124 17.52 29.00 -16.56
C LYS A 1124 16.57 30.15 -16.94
N TRP A 1125 15.47 30.32 -16.21
CA TRP A 1125 14.35 31.18 -16.61
C TRP A 1125 14.67 32.69 -16.74
N ASP A 1126 15.78 33.12 -16.17
CA ASP A 1126 16.30 34.49 -16.13
C ASP A 1126 17.40 34.77 -17.17
N TRP A 1127 17.83 33.75 -17.93
CA TRP A 1127 18.90 33.86 -18.91
C TRP A 1127 18.39 34.24 -20.32
N PRO A 1128 19.26 34.73 -21.22
CA PRO A 1128 18.87 35.12 -22.57
C PRO A 1128 18.17 33.98 -23.34
N THR A 1129 16.99 34.27 -23.88
CA THR A 1129 16.13 33.32 -24.59
C THR A 1129 16.64 33.00 -26.00
N PHE A 1130 16.31 31.81 -26.52
CA PHE A 1130 16.58 31.45 -27.92
C PHE A 1130 15.57 32.12 -28.88
N GLY A 1131 16.05 32.66 -29.99
CA GLY A 1131 15.25 33.35 -31.01
C GLY A 1131 15.51 32.84 -32.45
N ASP A 1132 15.08 33.64 -33.44
CA ASP A 1132 15.12 33.28 -34.87
C ASP A 1132 16.53 33.03 -35.43
N SER A 1133 17.58 33.62 -34.85
CA SER A 1133 18.94 33.55 -35.42
C SER A 1133 19.53 32.14 -35.29
N ILE A 1134 19.24 31.44 -34.20
CA ILE A 1134 19.64 30.05 -34.00
C ILE A 1134 18.83 29.12 -34.90
N LEU A 1135 17.52 29.34 -35.03
CA LEU A 1135 16.68 28.57 -35.93
C LEU A 1135 17.14 28.73 -37.38
N ALA A 1136 17.47 29.95 -37.81
CA ALA A 1136 18.04 30.21 -39.13
C ALA A 1136 19.38 29.47 -39.33
N LEU A 1137 20.29 29.50 -38.35
CA LEU A 1137 21.55 28.76 -38.42
C LEU A 1137 21.36 27.24 -38.57
N LEU A 1138 20.32 26.70 -37.93
CA LEU A 1138 19.96 25.30 -38.05
C LEU A 1138 19.22 25.03 -39.37
N THR A 1139 18.50 25.99 -39.95
CA THR A 1139 17.68 25.79 -41.15
C THR A 1139 18.42 26.05 -42.46
N GLU A 1140 19.28 27.07 -42.50
CA GLU A 1140 19.87 27.58 -43.74
C GLU A 1140 20.89 26.60 -44.36
N PRO A 1141 20.81 26.37 -45.68
CA PRO A 1141 21.84 25.63 -46.40
C PRO A 1141 23.11 26.45 -46.56
N LEU A 1142 24.28 25.85 -46.31
CA LEU A 1142 25.56 26.51 -46.56
C LEU A 1142 25.76 26.74 -48.07
N PRO A 1143 26.28 27.90 -48.51
CA PRO A 1143 26.52 28.15 -49.93
C PRO A 1143 27.56 27.17 -50.49
N SER A 1144 27.14 26.26 -51.36
CA SER A 1144 28.06 25.39 -52.12
C SER A 1144 28.25 25.96 -53.52
N GLN A 1145 29.50 26.25 -53.91
CA GLN A 1145 29.79 26.75 -55.27
C GLN A 1145 29.67 25.65 -56.36
N TYR A 1146 29.61 24.36 -56.01
CA TYR A 1146 29.62 23.26 -56.99
C TYR A 1146 28.87 21.97 -56.57
N GLY A 1147 27.94 22.02 -55.61
CA GLY A 1147 27.18 20.84 -55.17
C GLY A 1147 25.81 21.19 -54.58
N PRO A 1148 24.97 20.18 -54.25
CA PRO A 1148 23.71 20.43 -53.55
C PRO A 1148 23.96 21.18 -52.24
N PRO A 1149 23.04 22.04 -51.80
CA PRO A 1149 23.15 22.75 -50.53
C PRO A 1149 23.36 21.78 -49.37
N GLU A 1150 24.47 21.89 -48.64
CA GLU A 1150 24.73 21.08 -47.44
C GLU A 1150 24.30 21.83 -46.18
N ARG A 1151 23.54 21.17 -45.29
CA ARG A 1151 23.20 21.73 -43.97
C ARG A 1151 24.43 21.72 -43.08
N LYS A 1152 24.50 22.67 -42.15
CA LYS A 1152 25.65 22.81 -41.22
C LYS A 1152 25.87 21.61 -40.30
N PHE A 1153 24.80 20.96 -39.84
CA PHE A 1153 24.85 19.77 -38.98
C PHE A 1153 24.00 18.64 -39.60
N PRO A 1154 24.50 17.95 -40.63
CA PRO A 1154 23.72 16.95 -41.37
C PRO A 1154 23.44 15.68 -40.55
N LYS A 1155 24.19 15.44 -39.47
CA LYS A 1155 24.05 14.26 -38.60
C LYS A 1155 23.20 14.49 -37.35
N LEU A 1156 22.65 15.69 -37.15
CA LEU A 1156 21.89 16.02 -35.94
C LEU A 1156 20.62 15.16 -35.86
N THR A 1157 20.58 14.26 -34.88
CA THR A 1157 19.48 13.32 -34.63
C THR A 1157 18.72 13.64 -33.36
N THR A 1158 19.39 14.24 -32.37
CA THR A 1158 18.79 14.58 -31.08
C THR A 1158 18.98 16.06 -30.79
N MET A 1159 17.91 16.71 -30.33
CA MET A 1159 17.96 18.10 -29.93
C MET A 1159 17.03 18.35 -28.75
N ALA A 1160 17.58 18.89 -27.67
CA ALA A 1160 16.82 19.18 -26.46
C ALA A 1160 17.00 20.64 -26.04
N PHE A 1161 15.90 21.37 -25.90
CA PHE A 1161 15.89 22.73 -25.37
C PHE A 1161 15.11 22.77 -24.06
N TYR A 1162 15.74 23.24 -22.99
CA TYR A 1162 15.09 23.46 -21.69
C TYR A 1162 15.16 24.96 -21.37
N SER A 1163 14.26 25.76 -21.95
CA SER A 1163 14.29 27.24 -21.87
C SER A 1163 12.96 27.89 -22.31
N SER A 1164 12.74 29.15 -21.97
CA SER A 1164 11.76 30.02 -22.62
C SER A 1164 12.24 30.43 -24.02
N LEU A 1165 11.40 30.22 -25.03
CA LEU A 1165 11.64 30.71 -26.39
C LEU A 1165 11.06 32.13 -26.49
N SER A 1166 11.75 33.08 -27.09
CA SER A 1166 11.18 34.42 -27.29
C SER A 1166 11.63 35.01 -28.62
N GLY A 1167 10.72 35.73 -29.28
CA GLY A 1167 11.00 36.34 -30.59
C GLY A 1167 11.08 35.36 -31.76
N ILE A 1168 10.46 34.17 -31.66
CA ILE A 1168 10.31 33.24 -32.79
C ILE A 1168 9.21 33.76 -33.73
N ALA A 1169 9.54 33.98 -34.99
CA ALA A 1169 8.55 34.31 -36.02
C ALA A 1169 7.60 33.13 -36.28
N PRO A 1170 6.30 33.36 -36.54
CA PRO A 1170 5.38 32.30 -36.91
C PRO A 1170 5.91 31.48 -38.08
N HIS A 1171 5.82 30.15 -37.96
CA HIS A 1171 6.32 29.12 -38.88
C HIS A 1171 7.82 28.82 -38.81
N ALA A 1172 8.64 29.63 -38.14
CA ALA A 1172 10.09 29.46 -38.17
C ALA A 1172 10.56 28.15 -37.51
N LEU A 1173 9.88 27.69 -36.44
CA LEU A 1173 10.24 26.45 -35.76
C LEU A 1173 9.79 25.21 -36.55
N ALA A 1174 8.57 25.23 -37.08
CA ALA A 1174 8.01 24.18 -37.91
C ALA A 1174 8.79 24.04 -39.23
N ASP A 1175 9.17 25.15 -39.86
CA ASP A 1175 9.99 25.15 -41.07
C ASP A 1175 11.37 24.56 -40.80
N MET A 1176 12.00 24.88 -39.67
CA MET A 1176 13.28 24.26 -39.28
C MET A 1176 13.14 22.74 -39.13
N ILE A 1177 12.08 22.26 -38.46
CA ILE A 1177 11.82 20.82 -38.25
C ILE A 1177 11.54 20.11 -39.58
N GLU A 1178 10.62 20.64 -40.39
CA GLU A 1178 10.29 20.09 -41.72
C GLU A 1178 11.52 20.06 -42.60
N SER A 1179 12.24 21.18 -42.68
CA SER A 1179 13.42 21.29 -43.53
C SER A 1179 14.50 20.29 -43.16
N ARG A 1180 14.50 19.74 -41.94
CA ARG A 1180 15.53 18.82 -41.45
C ARG A 1180 15.17 17.36 -41.48
N TRP A 1181 13.95 17.03 -41.05
CA TRP A 1181 13.59 15.67 -40.70
C TRP A 1181 12.34 15.15 -41.44
N CYS A 1182 11.61 16.00 -42.15
CA CYS A 1182 10.50 15.58 -43.02
C CYS A 1182 10.99 15.54 -44.48
N PHE A 1183 11.15 14.35 -45.06
CA PHE A 1183 11.56 14.19 -46.46
C PHE A 1183 10.34 13.94 -47.37
N PRO A 1184 10.32 14.44 -48.62
CA PRO A 1184 9.35 13.98 -49.62
C PRO A 1184 9.55 12.49 -49.93
N GLU A 1185 8.43 11.80 -50.19
CA GLU A 1185 8.12 10.36 -50.09
C GLU A 1185 9.09 9.31 -50.70
N ASP A 1186 10.24 9.66 -51.28
CA ASP A 1186 11.04 8.74 -52.11
C ASP A 1186 12.44 8.35 -51.58
N ASP A 1187 12.93 8.88 -50.45
CA ASP A 1187 14.25 8.49 -49.90
C ASP A 1187 14.15 7.68 -48.59
N VAL A 1188 14.31 6.36 -48.73
CA VAL A 1188 14.23 5.39 -47.63
C VAL A 1188 15.55 5.35 -46.84
N GLN A 1189 15.71 6.29 -45.91
CA GLN A 1189 16.45 6.08 -44.66
C GLN A 1189 15.76 6.87 -43.53
N PHE A 1190 14.82 6.22 -42.84
CA PHE A 1190 14.20 6.77 -41.63
C PHE A 1190 15.26 6.83 -40.50
N VAL A 1191 15.89 7.99 -40.34
CA VAL A 1191 16.48 8.39 -39.06
C VAL A 1191 15.34 8.98 -38.25
N ASN A 1192 14.99 8.37 -37.12
CA ASN A 1192 13.86 8.79 -36.28
C ASN A 1192 14.40 9.79 -35.24
N PRO A 1193 14.29 11.12 -35.46
CA PRO A 1193 14.96 12.09 -34.59
C PRO A 1193 14.24 12.23 -33.24
N GLU A 1194 14.98 12.27 -32.14
CA GLU A 1194 14.41 12.58 -30.82
C GLU A 1194 14.56 14.08 -30.55
N ILE A 1195 13.47 14.83 -30.68
CA ILE A 1195 13.48 16.28 -30.48
C ILE A 1195 12.63 16.60 -29.26
N THR A 1196 13.25 17.07 -28.19
CA THR A 1196 12.54 17.38 -26.95
C THR A 1196 12.54 18.88 -26.68
N PHE A 1197 11.37 19.46 -26.47
CA PHE A 1197 11.21 20.87 -26.12
C PHE A 1197 10.59 20.96 -24.73
N TYR A 1198 11.37 21.35 -23.74
CA TYR A 1198 10.88 21.77 -22.42
C TYR A 1198 10.80 23.29 -22.42
N VAL A 1199 9.71 23.82 -22.98
CA VAL A 1199 9.51 25.26 -23.15
C VAL A 1199 8.40 25.74 -22.21
N ALA A 1200 8.74 26.63 -21.28
CA ALA A 1200 7.76 27.19 -20.35
C ALA A 1200 6.72 28.07 -21.06
N HIS A 1201 7.15 28.92 -22.01
CA HIS A 1201 6.31 29.79 -22.86
C HIS A 1201 7.05 30.15 -24.17
N GLY A 1202 6.32 30.46 -25.27
CA GLY A 1202 6.87 31.21 -26.42
C GLY A 1202 6.92 30.54 -27.81
N ILE A 1203 6.33 29.36 -28.01
CA ILE A 1203 6.15 28.78 -29.36
C ILE A 1203 4.90 29.39 -30.03
N PRO A 1204 4.98 29.99 -31.23
CA PRO A 1204 3.81 30.50 -31.95
C PRO A 1204 2.75 29.41 -32.19
N GLU A 1205 1.47 29.76 -32.12
CA GLU A 1205 0.36 28.80 -32.22
C GLU A 1205 0.36 28.08 -33.59
N GLU A 1206 0.80 28.77 -34.64
CA GLU A 1206 0.94 28.22 -35.98
C GLU A 1206 1.98 27.10 -36.06
N ASP A 1207 3.12 27.26 -35.38
CA ASP A 1207 4.15 26.23 -35.29
C ASP A 1207 3.65 25.03 -34.49
N GLN A 1208 2.98 25.26 -33.36
CA GLN A 1208 2.40 24.18 -32.56
C GLN A 1208 1.42 23.32 -33.38
N ARG A 1209 0.54 23.95 -34.17
CA ARG A 1209 -0.41 23.23 -35.02
C ARG A 1209 0.29 22.41 -36.11
N ARG A 1210 1.28 22.99 -36.82
CA ARG A 1210 2.02 22.28 -37.87
C ARG A 1210 2.82 21.11 -37.30
N ILE A 1211 3.53 21.32 -36.19
CA ILE A 1211 4.32 20.28 -35.52
C ILE A 1211 3.42 19.11 -35.06
N ARG A 1212 2.24 19.39 -34.49
CA ARG A 1212 1.26 18.34 -34.13
C ARG A 1212 0.85 17.49 -35.33
N VAL A 1213 0.66 18.11 -36.50
CA VAL A 1213 0.31 17.38 -37.74
C VAL A 1213 1.47 16.48 -38.18
N MET A 1214 2.72 16.95 -38.11
CA MET A 1214 3.90 16.13 -38.45
C MET A 1214 4.01 14.89 -37.54
N VAL A 1215 3.81 15.07 -36.24
CA VAL A 1215 3.84 13.97 -35.25
C VAL A 1215 2.73 12.95 -35.54
N LEU A 1216 1.50 13.41 -35.82
CA LEU A 1216 0.37 12.54 -36.14
C LEU A 1216 0.57 11.72 -37.43
N ARG A 1217 1.37 12.23 -38.39
CA ARG A 1217 1.72 11.53 -39.63
C ARG A 1217 2.89 10.56 -39.48
N GLY A 1218 3.55 10.53 -38.32
CA GLY A 1218 4.78 9.74 -38.12
C GLY A 1218 5.98 10.28 -38.91
N GLU A 1219 5.92 11.55 -39.32
CA GLU A 1219 6.95 12.23 -40.13
C GLU A 1219 8.04 12.87 -39.25
N SER A 1220 7.87 12.91 -37.93
CA SER A 1220 8.88 13.34 -36.96
C SER A 1220 8.89 12.41 -35.75
N GLY A 1221 10.08 12.21 -35.13
CA GLY A 1221 10.19 11.39 -33.93
C GLY A 1221 9.64 12.09 -32.68
N LYS A 1222 9.90 11.53 -31.50
CA LYS A 1222 9.20 11.82 -30.23
C LYS A 1222 9.38 13.29 -29.82
N ILE A 1223 8.35 14.11 -30.06
CA ILE A 1223 8.26 15.49 -29.56
C ILE A 1223 7.47 15.49 -28.25
N THR A 1224 8.17 15.71 -27.14
CA THR A 1224 7.59 15.83 -25.80
C THR A 1224 7.58 17.30 -25.38
N ASP A 1225 6.40 17.79 -25.02
CA ASP A 1225 6.13 19.09 -24.37
C ASP A 1225 5.43 18.82 -23.03
N ASN A 1226 5.86 19.48 -21.95
CA ASN A 1226 5.28 19.34 -20.61
C ASN A 1226 4.00 20.19 -20.40
N HIS A 1227 3.59 20.99 -21.38
CA HIS A 1227 2.29 21.67 -21.38
C HIS A 1227 1.41 21.24 -22.57
N ASP A 1228 0.64 20.18 -22.32
CA ASP A 1228 -0.64 19.80 -22.96
C ASP A 1228 -0.78 20.19 -24.45
N LEU A 1229 0.01 19.56 -25.32
CA LEU A 1229 -0.34 19.46 -26.75
C LEU A 1229 -1.40 18.37 -27.00
N ARG A 1230 -2.54 18.42 -26.29
CA ARG A 1230 -3.77 17.76 -26.75
C ARG A 1230 -4.40 18.58 -27.87
N PRO A 1231 -4.75 17.96 -29.01
CA PRO A 1231 -6.06 18.25 -29.56
C PRO A 1231 -6.78 17.01 -30.09
N CYS A 1232 -8.09 17.01 -29.85
CA CYS A 1232 -9.16 16.52 -30.73
C CYS A 1232 -8.96 15.19 -31.50
N MET A 1233 -9.83 14.24 -31.18
CA MET A 1233 -10.07 12.92 -31.80
C MET A 1233 -8.98 11.89 -31.50
N GLN A 1234 -9.21 10.75 -30.86
CA GLN A 1234 -10.41 9.91 -30.65
C GLN A 1234 -10.33 9.26 -29.26
#